data_AF-A0A3M1FHI6-F1
#
_entry.id   AF-A0A3M1FHI6-F1
#
_cell.length_a   1.000
_cell.length_b   1.000
_cell.length_c   1.000
_cell.angle_alpha   90.00
_cell.angle_beta   90.00
_cell.angle_gamma   90.00
#
_symmetry.space_group_name_H-M   'P 1'
#
loop_
_entity.id
_entity.type
_entity.pdbx_description
1 polymer ?
#
loop_
_entity_poly.entity_id
_entity_poly.type
_entity_poly.pdbx_seq_one_letter_code
_entity_poly.pdbx_strand_id
1 'polypeptide(L)'
;LAFSPKSFEVLGYWGPTRLSALAGGGIIDLPNNTLAPGPGLPCSTGYDIRDPSYYGPSGEGWWNVPGDNILLANGWTLHVDNFYDYDTTCNGRDLSPEELYGVGKLIDGDGDQFSAAFNNISVDPLTGDFLGGRIVVDIGKKLSDPFPLNTLVEKMEFTPGASRGQMVFSLPDNVKIVDPVRVERSHQLRAVVEDVDMSYSFSPLPVNAAALQLYLVDENLPWALHANMWELIPPALILQDPVSVQDRLGYTPPAGSSLPWPDNNLGFLRPGGASNTGYTGTGVMVDRNGLQGDFDNPNPVLYVTSLPAGVEVTAQGGAQVQIGSSQIISGSLRNAGARLDYYSQGTDISFMSEQSKTLQVGERTPLGGLIQLAITPPGGQFTLQNGGLLRESVSVTPTQITWTGSYTVYTAGPGITMELYAAAASFPENGAAIGWNRVSPTDPAPAENAWRKLEVFYAPSAKLDPGLNIIGLEAWASCVCFNPAVFKDVDLDLYVRRGGVSGNFIINAQSFGEIRNQWGYWLTIKEYNLVFVDNAVVDGQARLDLRLPYPSDVIIPLRFGPDGFDDQGCPKDGQVEQVKPYVHRYWNFSETPRTARFMKIGGQGSNHRDDHVVDYQAKYKQNTGRNDGNQVLPGAILVLRGTITVTGLGKTTTQSSEVGQDVEIPAAHDWFPNGDYGD
;
A
#
# COMPACT_ATOMS: atom_id res chain seq x y z
N LEU A 1 16.86 22.20 -8.06
CA LEU A 1 16.55 20.78 -7.81
C LEU A 1 17.86 20.08 -7.47
N ALA A 2 18.05 19.68 -6.21
CA ALA A 2 19.15 18.82 -5.80
C ALA A 2 18.56 17.44 -5.48
N PHE A 3 19.00 16.42 -6.20
CA PHE A 3 18.56 15.05 -5.99
C PHE A 3 19.46 14.40 -4.93
N SER A 4 18.85 13.72 -3.96
CA SER A 4 19.55 12.69 -3.20
C SER A 4 20.02 11.61 -4.17
N PRO A 5 21.33 11.31 -4.30
CA PRO A 5 21.83 10.28 -5.21
C PRO A 5 21.41 8.86 -4.81
N LYS A 6 20.67 8.69 -3.70
CA LYS A 6 20.31 7.38 -3.13
C LYS A 6 18.83 7.17 -2.85
N SER A 7 18.04 8.24 -2.64
CA SER A 7 16.61 8.12 -2.33
C SER A 7 15.68 8.77 -3.36
N PHE A 8 16.21 9.51 -4.35
CA PHE A 8 15.42 10.25 -5.36
C PHE A 8 14.38 11.25 -4.79
N GLU A 9 14.39 11.50 -3.48
CA GLU A 9 13.50 12.47 -2.84
C GLU A 9 13.86 13.92 -3.20
N VAL A 10 12.82 14.72 -3.44
CA VAL A 10 12.91 16.17 -3.64
C VAL A 10 12.85 16.87 -2.28
N LEU A 11 13.99 17.33 -1.77
CA LEU A 11 14.04 18.19 -0.59
C LEU A 11 14.05 19.67 -1.03
N GLY A 12 12.90 20.33 -0.91
CA GLY A 12 12.74 21.77 -1.15
C GLY A 12 12.78 22.60 0.14
N TYR A 13 13.16 23.87 0.03
CA TYR A 13 13.14 24.87 1.10
C TYR A 13 11.80 25.62 1.11
N TRP A 14 11.29 25.98 2.29
CA TRP A 14 9.88 26.32 2.53
C TRP A 14 9.70 27.81 2.86
N GLY A 15 8.87 28.50 2.08
CA GLY A 15 8.36 29.85 2.37
C GLY A 15 6.88 29.95 1.95
N PRO A 16 6.08 30.84 2.54
CA PRO A 16 4.65 30.96 2.24
C PRO A 16 4.40 31.49 0.82
N THR A 17 3.44 30.91 0.10
CA THR A 17 2.93 31.40 -1.21
C THR A 17 1.75 32.32 -0.99
N ARG A 18 1.71 33.46 -1.69
CA ARG A 18 0.59 34.42 -1.61
C ARG A 18 -0.33 34.33 -2.84
N LEU A 19 -1.60 33.99 -2.64
CA LEU A 19 -2.62 34.06 -3.69
C LEU A 19 -3.20 35.49 -3.79
N SER A 20 -3.60 35.92 -5.00
CA SER A 20 -4.27 37.20 -5.23
C SER A 20 -5.66 36.97 -5.82
N ALA A 21 -6.73 37.51 -5.22
CA ALA A 21 -8.09 37.32 -5.73
C ALA A 21 -8.39 38.05 -7.06
N LEU A 22 -9.49 37.64 -7.68
CA LEU A 22 -9.96 37.84 -9.06
C LEU A 22 -10.60 39.20 -9.36
N ALA A 23 -10.15 40.30 -8.76
CA ALA A 23 -10.57 41.60 -9.22
C ALA A 23 -9.40 42.55 -9.07
N GLY A 24 -8.98 43.15 -10.19
CA GLY A 24 -7.88 44.11 -10.22
C GLY A 24 -8.05 45.16 -9.14
N GLY A 25 -7.14 45.14 -8.17
CA GLY A 25 -7.08 46.13 -7.11
C GLY A 25 -6.24 45.56 -5.98
N GLY A 26 -5.04 46.11 -5.80
CA GLY A 26 -4.25 45.83 -4.61
C GLY A 26 -5.17 45.93 -3.40
N ILE A 27 -5.22 44.89 -2.59
CA ILE A 27 -4.63 44.87 -1.25
C ILE A 27 -4.82 43.42 -0.76
N ILE A 28 -3.73 42.64 -0.63
CA ILE A 28 -3.76 41.22 -0.16
C ILE A 28 -3.87 41.14 1.38
N ASP A 29 -3.59 42.25 2.06
CA ASP A 29 -3.65 42.35 3.51
C ASP A 29 -4.53 43.53 3.88
N LEU A 30 -5.58 43.32 4.68
CA LEU A 30 -6.29 44.44 5.29
C LEU A 30 -5.22 45.35 5.96
N PRO A 31 -5.15 46.64 5.61
CA PRO A 31 -4.10 47.52 6.10
C PRO A 31 -4.02 47.45 7.62
N ASN A 32 -2.80 47.44 8.15
CA ASN A 32 -2.58 47.56 9.58
C ASN A 32 -3.23 48.87 10.04
N ASN A 33 -3.98 48.78 11.13
CA ASN A 33 -4.55 49.95 11.76
C ASN A 33 -3.42 50.68 12.51
N THR A 34 -2.57 51.39 11.78
CA THR A 34 -1.75 52.47 12.34
C THR A 34 -2.23 53.77 11.74
N LEU A 35 -3.49 54.10 11.99
CA LEU A 35 -3.88 55.50 12.01
C LEU A 35 -3.64 55.99 13.43
N ALA A 36 -2.40 56.42 13.68
CA ALA A 36 -2.20 57.47 14.67
C ALA A 36 -3.17 58.61 14.32
N PRO A 37 -3.79 59.28 15.30
CA PRO A 37 -4.60 60.46 15.03
C PRO A 37 -3.88 61.33 14.00
N GLY A 38 -4.52 61.56 12.85
CA GLY A 38 -3.86 62.18 11.71
C GLY A 38 -3.20 63.50 12.13
N PRO A 39 -2.04 63.88 11.57
CA PRO A 39 -1.31 65.10 11.92
C PRO A 39 -2.04 66.41 11.56
N GLY A 40 -3.35 66.35 11.30
CA GLY A 40 -4.25 67.49 11.07
C GLY A 40 -5.25 67.74 12.21
N LEU A 41 -5.08 67.12 13.39
CA LEU A 41 -5.86 67.53 14.56
C LEU A 41 -5.51 68.99 14.91
N PRO A 42 -6.50 69.90 15.01
CA PRO A 42 -6.25 71.31 15.28
C PRO A 42 -5.67 71.59 16.68
N CYS A 43 -5.61 70.58 17.56
CA CYS A 43 -5.15 70.72 18.95
C CYS A 43 -4.06 69.70 19.30
N SER A 44 -2.88 70.18 19.67
CA SER A 44 -1.74 69.37 20.17
C SER A 44 -1.84 69.05 21.67
N THR A 45 -2.96 69.36 22.32
CA THR A 45 -3.13 69.33 23.78
C THR A 45 -4.42 68.61 24.21
N GLY A 46 -4.39 67.27 24.18
CA GLY A 46 -5.35 66.42 24.89
C GLY A 46 -6.65 66.12 24.15
N TYR A 47 -7.05 64.86 24.20
CA TYR A 47 -8.41 64.39 23.95
C TYR A 47 -9.01 63.99 25.30
N ASP A 48 -10.31 64.18 25.49
CA ASP A 48 -11.01 63.62 26.66
C ASP A 48 -11.52 62.22 26.29
N ILE A 49 -11.27 61.26 27.17
CA ILE A 49 -11.84 59.91 27.08
C ILE A 49 -13.14 59.93 27.87
N ARG A 50 -14.24 59.54 27.24
CA ARG A 50 -15.58 59.59 27.83
C ARG A 50 -16.28 58.24 27.66
N ASP A 51 -16.89 57.75 28.73
CA ASP A 51 -17.77 56.58 28.67
C ASP A 51 -19.04 56.92 27.84
N PRO A 52 -19.63 55.96 27.11
CA PRO A 52 -20.88 56.16 26.37
C PRO A 52 -22.01 56.74 27.21
N SER A 53 -22.07 56.39 28.50
CA SER A 53 -23.07 56.90 29.45
C SER A 53 -23.06 58.43 29.63
N TYR A 54 -21.93 59.09 29.41
CA TYR A 54 -21.83 60.56 29.42
C TYR A 54 -22.71 61.20 28.33
N TYR A 55 -22.89 60.48 27.23
CA TYR A 55 -23.71 60.87 26.09
C TYR A 55 -25.09 60.20 26.09
N GLY A 56 -25.34 59.32 27.06
CA GLY A 56 -26.57 58.58 27.29
C GLY A 56 -27.81 59.45 27.55
N PRO A 57 -29.00 58.84 27.67
CA PRO A 57 -30.25 59.54 28.02
C PRO A 57 -30.20 60.31 29.35
N SER A 58 -29.29 59.94 30.25
CA SER A 58 -29.02 60.59 31.54
C SER A 58 -27.91 61.66 31.50
N GLY A 59 -27.21 61.80 30.37
CA GLY A 59 -26.13 62.74 30.14
C GLY A 59 -26.50 63.81 29.10
N GLU A 60 -25.62 64.06 28.11
CA GLU A 60 -25.89 65.03 27.04
C GLU A 60 -26.95 64.56 26.03
N GLY A 61 -27.40 63.30 26.11
CA GLY A 61 -28.63 62.81 25.49
C GLY A 61 -28.56 62.47 24.00
N TRP A 62 -27.37 62.47 23.38
CA TRP A 62 -27.25 62.13 21.96
C TRP A 62 -27.17 60.63 21.72
N TRP A 63 -26.49 59.84 22.55
CA TRP A 63 -26.40 58.39 22.40
C TRP A 63 -27.54 57.70 23.15
N ASN A 64 -28.57 57.22 22.46
CA ASN A 64 -29.74 56.61 23.09
C ASN A 64 -29.81 55.08 22.89
N VAL A 65 -28.73 54.50 22.36
CA VAL A 65 -28.66 53.08 22.02
C VAL A 65 -28.57 52.22 23.29
N PRO A 66 -29.43 51.20 23.45
CA PRO A 66 -29.35 50.29 24.59
C PRO A 66 -28.05 49.47 24.59
N GLY A 67 -27.30 49.54 25.68
CA GLY A 67 -26.15 48.66 25.95
C GLY A 67 -24.83 49.07 25.30
N ASP A 68 -24.70 50.34 24.91
CA ASP A 68 -23.44 50.91 24.40
C ASP A 68 -22.88 50.20 23.17
N ASN A 69 -23.78 49.73 22.29
CA ASN A 69 -23.43 48.89 21.15
C ASN A 69 -23.54 49.64 19.81
N ILE A 70 -22.61 49.36 18.90
CA ILE A 70 -22.72 49.68 17.48
C ILE A 70 -23.09 48.39 16.75
N LEU A 71 -24.20 48.42 16.00
CA LEU A 71 -24.66 47.33 15.16
C LEU A 71 -23.90 47.36 13.85
N LEU A 72 -23.18 46.27 13.56
CA LEU A 72 -22.38 46.09 12.35
C LEU A 72 -23.07 45.11 11.39
N ALA A 73 -22.53 44.99 10.19
CA ALA A 73 -23.04 44.07 9.18
C ALA A 73 -23.00 42.60 9.66
N ASN A 74 -23.90 41.77 9.14
CA ASN A 74 -23.96 40.32 9.39
C ASN A 74 -24.05 39.92 10.87
N GLY A 75 -24.76 40.74 11.64
CA GLY A 75 -25.08 40.48 13.05
C GLY A 75 -23.97 40.85 14.02
N TRP A 76 -22.78 41.23 13.54
CA TRP A 76 -21.68 41.66 14.39
C TRP A 76 -22.05 42.84 15.27
N THR A 77 -21.53 42.87 16.49
CA THR A 77 -21.76 43.96 17.43
C THR A 77 -20.44 44.42 18.02
N LEU A 78 -20.26 45.75 18.08
CA LEU A 78 -19.13 46.39 18.74
C LEU A 78 -19.64 47.07 20.01
N HIS A 79 -19.22 46.57 21.16
CA HIS A 79 -19.45 47.23 22.44
C HIS A 79 -18.45 48.37 22.61
N VAL A 80 -18.93 49.59 22.77
CA VAL A 80 -18.07 50.77 22.92
C VAL A 80 -17.65 50.91 24.38
N ASP A 81 -16.34 50.89 24.62
CA ASP A 81 -15.81 51.16 25.96
C ASP A 81 -15.71 52.67 26.18
N ASN A 82 -15.16 53.40 25.21
CA ASN A 82 -14.93 54.84 25.32
C ASN A 82 -14.96 55.54 23.96
N PHE A 83 -15.45 56.78 23.96
CA PHE A 83 -15.28 57.73 22.85
C PHE A 83 -14.13 58.70 23.15
N TYR A 84 -13.44 59.12 22.09
CA TYR A 84 -12.48 60.21 22.11
C TYR A 84 -13.17 61.48 21.63
N ASP A 85 -13.34 62.44 22.52
CA ASP A 85 -13.91 63.74 22.21
C ASP A 85 -12.81 64.65 21.65
N TYR A 86 -12.88 64.92 20.35
CA TYR A 86 -11.94 65.81 19.65
C TYR A 86 -12.55 67.18 19.50
N ASP A 87 -12.06 68.07 20.34
CA ASP A 87 -12.49 69.44 20.35
C ASP A 87 -11.83 70.23 19.22
N THR A 88 -12.63 70.73 18.27
CA THR A 88 -12.14 71.70 17.28
C THR A 88 -12.10 73.13 17.83
N THR A 89 -12.62 73.39 19.04
CA THR A 89 -12.82 74.72 19.65
C THR A 89 -12.23 74.92 21.06
N CYS A 90 -11.66 73.88 21.69
CA CYS A 90 -11.24 73.83 23.10
C CYS A 90 -12.36 74.11 24.16
N ASN A 91 -13.65 73.88 23.86
CA ASN A 91 -14.79 74.01 24.80
C ASN A 91 -15.57 72.72 25.16
N GLY A 92 -15.19 71.54 24.64
CA GLY A 92 -15.60 70.20 25.08
C GLY A 92 -17.09 69.85 24.96
N ARG A 93 -17.74 70.09 23.80
CA ARG A 93 -19.21 69.96 23.70
C ARG A 93 -19.86 69.39 22.44
N ASP A 94 -19.15 69.12 21.34
CA ASP A 94 -19.82 68.70 20.10
C ASP A 94 -19.17 67.45 19.50
N LEU A 95 -19.49 66.27 20.05
CA LEU A 95 -19.30 65.03 19.31
C LEU A 95 -20.26 64.98 18.14
N SER A 96 -19.69 64.92 16.93
CA SER A 96 -20.46 64.70 15.72
C SER A 96 -20.80 63.21 15.60
N PRO A 97 -22.09 62.81 15.48
CA PRO A 97 -22.46 61.43 15.16
C PRO A 97 -22.01 61.01 13.76
N GLU A 98 -21.46 61.93 12.97
CA GLU A 98 -20.89 61.68 11.65
C GLU A 98 -19.37 61.42 11.69
N GLU A 99 -18.70 61.77 12.80
CA GLU A 99 -17.23 61.69 12.94
C GLU A 99 -16.83 61.22 14.36
N LEU A 100 -17.12 59.96 14.67
CA LEU A 100 -16.81 59.35 15.97
C LEU A 100 -15.46 58.66 15.98
N TYR A 101 -14.80 58.74 17.13
CA TYR A 101 -13.51 58.11 17.42
C TYR A 101 -13.61 57.40 18.76
N GLY A 102 -13.00 56.23 18.90
CA GLY A 102 -13.10 55.51 20.16
C GLY A 102 -12.43 54.16 20.16
N VAL A 103 -12.63 53.46 21.28
CA VAL A 103 -12.21 52.09 21.50
C VAL A 103 -13.37 51.27 22.06
N GLY A 104 -13.35 49.99 21.76
CA GLY A 104 -14.36 49.06 22.22
C GLY A 104 -13.94 47.62 22.02
N LYS A 105 -14.92 46.73 22.10
CA LYS A 105 -14.75 45.29 21.95
C LYS A 105 -15.72 44.75 20.93
N LEU A 106 -15.18 44.18 19.87
CA LEU A 106 -15.95 43.38 18.94
C LEU A 106 -16.28 42.06 19.62
N ILE A 107 -17.56 41.66 19.60
CA ILE A 107 -18.04 40.42 20.21
C ILE A 107 -18.48 39.47 19.08
N ASP A 108 -18.00 38.23 19.11
CA ASP A 108 -18.42 37.19 18.16
C ASP A 108 -19.61 36.36 18.68
N GLY A 109 -20.02 35.35 17.90
CA GLY A 109 -21.15 34.48 18.25
C GLY A 109 -20.90 33.55 19.45
N ASP A 110 -19.64 33.32 19.80
CA ASP A 110 -19.22 32.52 20.96
C ASP A 110 -19.09 33.38 22.24
N GLY A 111 -19.14 34.70 22.09
CA GLY A 111 -18.94 35.68 23.17
C GLY A 111 -17.48 36.07 23.40
N ASP A 112 -16.56 35.66 22.53
CA ASP A 112 -15.17 36.12 22.58
C ASP A 112 -15.10 37.62 22.25
N GLN A 113 -14.17 38.32 22.89
CA GLN A 113 -14.05 39.77 22.79
C GLN A 113 -12.70 40.17 22.19
N PHE A 114 -12.73 41.02 21.17
CA PHE A 114 -11.54 41.51 20.47
C PHE A 114 -11.46 43.02 20.56
N SER A 115 -10.31 43.54 21.01
CA SER A 115 -10.10 44.99 21.11
C SER A 115 -10.20 45.65 19.73
N ALA A 116 -11.11 46.61 19.61
CA ALA A 116 -11.34 47.38 18.41
C ALA A 116 -11.04 48.85 18.67
N ALA A 117 -10.40 49.50 17.71
CA ALA A 117 -10.30 50.95 17.64
C ALA A 117 -11.01 51.41 16.38
N PHE A 118 -11.79 52.48 16.50
CA PHE A 118 -12.51 53.07 15.39
C PHE A 118 -12.22 54.57 15.32
N ASN A 119 -12.21 55.08 14.10
CA ASN A 119 -11.82 56.45 13.79
C ASN A 119 -12.69 56.94 12.64
N ASN A 120 -13.24 58.14 12.81
CA ASN A 120 -14.05 58.81 11.83
C ASN A 120 -15.18 57.92 11.29
N ILE A 121 -15.96 57.36 12.22
CA ILE A 121 -17.14 56.57 11.89
C ILE A 121 -18.42 57.37 12.10
N SER A 122 -19.45 57.05 11.35
CA SER A 122 -20.80 57.58 11.58
C SER A 122 -21.70 56.46 12.10
N VAL A 123 -22.50 56.78 13.11
CA VAL A 123 -23.44 55.86 13.74
C VAL A 123 -24.77 56.57 13.93
N ASP A 124 -25.89 55.85 13.72
CA ASP A 124 -27.20 56.35 14.10
C ASP A 124 -27.32 56.37 15.63
N PRO A 125 -27.43 57.55 16.27
CA PRO A 125 -27.51 57.66 17.72
C PRO A 125 -28.74 56.99 18.36
N LEU A 126 -29.80 56.73 17.58
CA LEU A 126 -31.05 56.15 18.06
C LEU A 126 -31.04 54.63 17.95
N THR A 127 -30.50 54.08 16.86
CA THR A 127 -30.53 52.64 16.59
C THR A 127 -29.19 51.94 16.87
N GLY A 128 -28.08 52.68 16.85
CA GLY A 128 -26.72 52.15 16.90
C GLY A 128 -26.20 51.64 15.56
N ASP A 129 -26.93 51.85 14.47
CA ASP A 129 -26.55 51.36 13.15
C ASP A 129 -25.29 52.06 12.65
N PHE A 130 -24.34 51.28 12.13
CA PHE A 130 -23.13 51.81 11.50
C PHE A 130 -23.41 52.38 10.11
N LEU A 131 -23.36 53.72 9.98
CA LEU A 131 -23.79 54.45 8.79
C LEU A 131 -22.63 54.89 7.87
N GLY A 132 -21.43 55.07 8.39
CA GLY A 132 -20.31 55.62 7.63
C GLY A 132 -18.94 55.33 8.23
N GLY A 133 -17.88 55.36 7.42
CA GLY A 133 -16.50 55.11 7.87
C GLY A 133 -16.09 53.64 7.74
N ARG A 134 -15.06 53.26 8.52
CA ARG A 134 -14.44 51.93 8.45
C ARG A 134 -13.90 51.51 9.80
N ILE A 135 -14.15 50.26 10.19
CA ILE A 135 -13.61 49.65 11.41
C ILE A 135 -12.76 48.44 11.03
N VAL A 136 -11.54 48.33 11.57
CA VAL A 136 -10.67 47.16 11.36
C VAL A 136 -10.20 46.64 12.72
N VAL A 137 -10.40 45.35 12.95
CA VAL A 137 -10.15 44.68 14.23
C VAL A 137 -9.20 43.51 14.01
N ASP A 138 -8.14 43.42 14.82
CA ASP A 138 -7.26 42.26 14.86
C ASP A 138 -7.94 41.15 15.71
N ILE A 139 -8.14 39.98 15.12
CA ILE A 139 -8.88 38.87 15.73
C ILE A 139 -7.91 37.80 16.25
N GLY A 140 -6.99 37.31 15.40
CA GLY A 140 -6.03 36.26 15.75
C GLY A 140 -6.66 34.94 16.23
N LYS A 141 -7.93 34.67 15.94
CA LYS A 141 -8.67 33.49 16.41
C LYS A 141 -8.44 32.30 15.48
N LYS A 142 -8.03 31.18 16.05
CA LYS A 142 -8.03 29.88 15.37
C LYS A 142 -9.39 29.23 15.57
N LEU A 143 -10.06 28.87 14.48
CA LEU A 143 -11.34 28.17 14.54
C LEU A 143 -11.07 26.68 14.80
N SER A 144 -11.73 26.11 15.81
CA SER A 144 -11.48 24.72 16.25
C SER A 144 -12.55 23.70 15.82
N ASP A 145 -13.73 24.14 15.32
CA ASP A 145 -14.69 23.45 14.41
C ASP A 145 -15.92 24.38 14.21
N PRO A 146 -16.76 24.33 13.15
CA PRO A 146 -17.07 23.22 12.22
C PRO A 146 -16.37 23.28 10.83
N PHE A 147 -15.28 24.03 10.68
CA PHE A 147 -14.56 24.19 9.40
C PHE A 147 -13.41 23.15 9.27
N PRO A 148 -13.39 22.25 8.28
CA PRO A 148 -12.33 21.27 8.03
C PRO A 148 -11.18 21.82 7.19
N LEU A 149 -10.86 23.11 7.32
CA LEU A 149 -9.51 23.59 7.07
C LEU A 149 -9.09 24.37 8.31
N ASN A 150 -7.87 24.15 8.80
CA ASN A 150 -7.35 24.86 9.96
C ASN A 150 -7.29 26.37 9.62
N THR A 151 -8.29 27.10 10.08
CA THR A 151 -8.52 28.50 9.70
C THR A 151 -8.10 29.43 10.84
N LEU A 152 -7.25 30.40 10.51
CA LEU A 152 -6.90 31.53 11.37
C LEU A 152 -7.58 32.78 10.81
N VAL A 153 -8.49 33.37 11.58
CA VAL A 153 -9.03 34.69 11.29
C VAL A 153 -8.06 35.72 11.84
N GLU A 154 -7.35 36.41 10.97
CA GLU A 154 -6.35 37.39 11.37
C GLU A 154 -7.00 38.71 11.71
N LYS A 155 -7.89 39.20 10.82
CA LYS A 155 -8.53 40.50 10.96
C LYS A 155 -9.95 40.50 10.41
N MET A 156 -10.76 41.43 10.91
CA MET A 156 -12.08 41.76 10.39
C MET A 156 -12.14 43.23 10.02
N GLU A 157 -12.77 43.52 8.89
CA GLU A 157 -13.12 44.86 8.42
C GLU A 157 -14.64 44.99 8.35
N PHE A 158 -15.13 46.16 8.78
CA PHE A 158 -16.53 46.54 8.64
C PHE A 158 -16.63 47.88 7.92
N THR A 159 -17.54 47.93 6.95
CA THR A 159 -18.06 49.15 6.32
C THR A 159 -19.60 49.12 6.40
N PRO A 160 -20.32 50.24 6.16
CA PRO A 160 -21.77 50.24 6.23
C PRO A 160 -22.39 49.15 5.36
N GLY A 161 -23.11 48.21 5.97
CA GLY A 161 -23.77 47.09 5.31
C GLY A 161 -22.86 45.96 4.80
N ALA A 162 -21.55 45.97 5.07
CA ALA A 162 -20.64 44.90 4.65
C ALA A 162 -19.59 44.54 5.71
N SER A 163 -19.17 43.28 5.68
CA SER A 163 -18.10 42.75 6.53
C SER A 163 -17.12 41.95 5.66
N ARG A 164 -15.85 42.01 6.03
CA ARG A 164 -14.77 41.28 5.36
C ARG A 164 -13.81 40.69 6.37
N GLY A 165 -13.29 39.51 6.10
CA GLY A 165 -12.33 38.84 6.97
C GLY A 165 -11.04 38.53 6.24
N GLN A 166 -9.90 38.92 6.80
CA GLN A 166 -8.61 38.40 6.38
C GLN A 166 -8.35 37.07 7.10
N MET A 167 -8.27 36.00 6.34
CA MET A 167 -8.17 34.64 6.86
C MET A 167 -7.00 33.87 6.24
N VAL A 168 -6.41 32.98 7.03
CA VAL A 168 -5.40 32.00 6.60
C VAL A 168 -5.97 30.60 6.78
N PHE A 169 -6.14 29.90 5.67
CA PHE A 169 -6.62 28.53 5.59
C PHE A 169 -5.43 27.60 5.44
N SER A 170 -5.25 26.65 6.35
CA SER A 170 -4.19 25.65 6.23
C SER A 170 -4.75 24.36 5.65
N LEU A 171 -4.18 23.96 4.52
CA LEU A 171 -4.41 22.69 3.86
C LEU A 171 -3.74 21.54 4.64
N PRO A 172 -4.14 20.28 4.40
CA PRO A 172 -3.42 19.12 4.90
C PRO A 172 -1.93 19.15 4.54
N ASP A 173 -1.08 18.59 5.40
CA ASP A 173 0.39 18.69 5.26
C ASP A 173 0.93 18.07 3.97
N ASN A 174 0.23 17.13 3.36
CA ASN A 174 0.57 16.52 2.08
C ASN A 174 0.05 17.31 0.87
N VAL A 175 -0.82 18.29 1.04
CA VAL A 175 -1.40 19.09 -0.05
C VAL A 175 -0.74 20.47 -0.11
N LYS A 176 -0.29 20.86 -1.30
CA LYS A 176 0.41 22.12 -1.56
C LYS A 176 -0.23 22.86 -2.73
N ILE A 177 -0.28 24.19 -2.62
CA ILE A 177 -0.53 25.07 -3.76
C ILE A 177 0.82 25.52 -4.30
N VAL A 178 0.97 25.42 -5.62
CA VAL A 178 2.19 25.77 -6.35
C VAL A 178 1.87 26.92 -7.30
N ASP A 179 2.60 28.03 -7.13
CA ASP A 179 2.67 29.09 -8.13
C ASP A 179 3.94 28.86 -8.96
N PRO A 180 3.83 28.42 -10.22
CA PRO A 180 4.98 28.11 -11.07
C PRO A 180 5.75 29.36 -11.50
N VAL A 181 5.12 30.55 -11.48
CA VAL A 181 5.74 31.81 -11.86
C VAL A 181 6.66 32.29 -10.75
N ARG A 182 6.21 32.17 -9.49
CA ARG A 182 7.01 32.55 -8.31
C ARG A 182 7.85 31.42 -7.73
N VAL A 183 7.60 30.18 -8.17
CA VAL A 183 8.23 28.95 -7.66
C VAL A 183 7.99 28.77 -6.15
N GLU A 184 6.87 29.30 -5.65
CA GLU A 184 6.49 29.22 -4.24
C GLU A 184 5.55 28.02 -4.05
N ARG A 185 5.82 27.21 -3.01
CA ARG A 185 4.94 26.11 -2.57
C ARG A 185 4.43 26.38 -1.16
N SER A 186 3.12 26.30 -0.96
CA SER A 186 2.50 26.59 0.34
C SER A 186 1.44 25.57 0.71
N HIS A 187 1.34 25.27 1.99
CA HIS A 187 0.18 24.58 2.58
C HIS A 187 -0.84 25.57 3.16
N GLN A 188 -0.56 26.87 3.07
CA GLN A 188 -1.43 27.93 3.56
C GLN A 188 -1.94 28.78 2.41
N LEU A 189 -3.23 29.04 2.45
CA LEU A 189 -3.95 29.97 1.60
C LEU A 189 -4.33 31.18 2.44
N ARG A 190 -3.84 32.38 2.09
CA ARG A 190 -4.32 33.64 2.69
C ARG A 190 -5.28 34.32 1.73
N ALA A 191 -6.42 34.78 2.23
CA ALA A 191 -7.41 35.50 1.44
C ALA A 191 -8.20 36.52 2.28
N VAL A 192 -8.83 37.48 1.59
CA VAL A 192 -9.88 38.34 2.16
C VAL A 192 -11.22 37.82 1.63
N VAL A 193 -12.11 37.42 2.54
CA VAL A 193 -13.45 36.91 2.23
C VAL A 193 -14.51 37.95 2.58
N GLU A 194 -15.63 37.94 1.87
CA GLU A 194 -16.75 38.87 2.06
C GLU A 194 -17.90 38.20 2.81
N ASP A 195 -18.80 39.03 3.35
CA ASP A 195 -20.00 38.64 4.09
C ASP A 195 -19.73 37.76 5.30
N VAL A 196 -18.68 38.06 6.06
CA VAL A 196 -18.30 37.27 7.24
C VAL A 196 -19.29 37.52 8.39
N ASP A 197 -19.98 36.48 8.86
CA ASP A 197 -20.89 36.59 10.02
C ASP A 197 -20.19 36.31 11.35
N MET A 198 -20.94 36.44 12.46
CA MET A 198 -20.43 36.19 13.82
C MET A 198 -20.00 34.75 14.10
N SER A 199 -20.39 33.79 13.26
CA SER A 199 -19.94 32.40 13.31
C SER A 199 -18.71 32.15 12.41
N TYR A 200 -18.18 33.21 11.82
CA TYR A 200 -17.12 33.19 10.82
C TYR A 200 -17.48 32.43 9.54
N SER A 201 -18.78 32.29 9.25
CA SER A 201 -19.25 31.85 7.92
C SER A 201 -19.10 33.01 6.93
N PHE A 202 -18.87 32.71 5.65
CA PHE A 202 -18.60 33.72 4.64
C PHE A 202 -19.11 33.28 3.25
N SER A 203 -19.31 34.26 2.36
CA SER A 203 -19.71 34.00 0.98
C SER A 203 -18.60 33.25 0.21
N PRO A 204 -18.93 32.25 -0.62
CA PRO A 204 -17.95 31.53 -1.44
C PRO A 204 -16.95 32.46 -2.14
N LEU A 205 -15.65 32.16 -2.01
CA LEU A 205 -14.60 32.96 -2.64
C LEU A 205 -14.11 32.29 -3.93
N PRO A 206 -14.47 32.81 -5.12
CA PRO A 206 -13.93 32.34 -6.39
C PRO A 206 -12.50 32.84 -6.63
N VAL A 207 -11.60 31.94 -7.03
CA VAL A 207 -10.20 32.19 -7.35
C VAL A 207 -9.95 31.82 -8.82
N ASN A 208 -9.53 32.77 -9.65
CA ASN A 208 -9.09 32.47 -11.02
C ASN A 208 -7.67 31.94 -10.99
N ALA A 209 -7.57 30.65 -10.75
CA ALA A 209 -6.33 29.92 -10.75
C ALA A 209 -5.66 29.95 -12.14
N ALA A 210 -6.40 30.11 -13.24
CA ALA A 210 -5.78 30.25 -14.58
C ALA A 210 -5.00 31.57 -14.74
N ALA A 211 -5.54 32.69 -14.25
CA ALA A 211 -4.86 33.98 -14.29
C ALA A 211 -3.59 33.99 -13.43
N LEU A 212 -3.58 33.20 -12.36
CA LEU A 212 -2.46 33.02 -11.44
C LEU A 212 -1.57 31.82 -11.77
N GLN A 213 -1.96 31.01 -12.75
CA GLN A 213 -1.33 29.73 -13.12
C GLN A 213 -1.13 28.76 -11.93
N LEU A 214 -2.07 28.70 -10.99
CA LEU A 214 -1.92 27.88 -9.78
C LEU A 214 -2.17 26.40 -10.03
N TYR A 215 -1.37 25.57 -9.36
CA TYR A 215 -1.55 24.13 -9.32
C TYR A 215 -1.75 23.65 -7.88
N LEU A 216 -2.58 22.63 -7.70
CA LEU A 216 -2.69 21.89 -6.45
C LEU A 216 -1.92 20.58 -6.57
N VAL A 217 -0.96 20.36 -5.69
CA VAL A 217 -0.12 19.16 -5.65
C VAL A 217 -0.46 18.39 -4.39
N ASP A 218 -0.85 17.13 -4.56
CA ASP A 218 -0.88 16.17 -3.46
C ASP A 218 0.41 15.35 -3.50
N GLU A 219 1.20 15.45 -2.44
CA GLU A 219 2.49 14.76 -2.34
C GLU A 219 2.34 13.22 -2.25
N ASN A 220 1.14 12.71 -1.98
CA ASN A 220 0.85 11.26 -2.01
C ASN A 220 0.57 10.72 -3.43
N LEU A 221 0.33 11.61 -4.40
CA LEU A 221 0.00 11.25 -5.78
C LEU A 221 1.07 11.79 -6.74
N PRO A 222 1.20 11.24 -7.96
CA PRO A 222 2.11 11.78 -8.97
C PRO A 222 1.53 13.02 -9.69
N TRP A 223 0.51 13.67 -9.11
CA TRP A 223 -0.34 14.64 -9.78
C TRP A 223 -0.04 16.08 -9.39
N ALA A 224 -0.09 16.96 -10.39
CA ALA A 224 -0.38 18.38 -10.24
C ALA A 224 -1.75 18.65 -10.87
N LEU A 225 -2.69 19.13 -10.08
CA LEU A 225 -4.07 19.43 -10.48
C LEU A 225 -4.19 20.89 -10.87
N HIS A 226 -4.89 21.17 -11.96
CA HIS A 226 -5.21 22.52 -12.40
C HIS A 226 -6.69 22.63 -12.74
N ALA A 227 -7.32 23.69 -12.26
CA ALA A 227 -8.67 24.08 -12.63
C ALA A 227 -8.65 25.59 -12.87
N ASN A 228 -9.44 26.08 -13.82
CA ASN A 228 -9.43 27.52 -14.13
C ASN A 228 -9.98 28.36 -12.96
N MET A 229 -10.93 27.78 -12.23
CA MET A 229 -11.62 28.40 -11.11
C MET A 229 -11.55 27.47 -9.91
N TRP A 230 -11.12 28.00 -8.77
CA TRP A 230 -11.28 27.32 -7.49
C TRP A 230 -12.30 28.11 -6.69
N GLU A 231 -13.03 27.44 -5.82
CA GLU A 231 -14.01 28.06 -4.95
C GLU A 231 -13.71 27.62 -3.52
N LEU A 232 -13.35 28.59 -2.69
CA LEU A 232 -13.22 28.33 -1.27
C LEU A 232 -14.60 28.44 -0.64
N ILE A 233 -15.20 27.28 -0.36
CA ILE A 233 -16.49 27.15 0.29
C ILE A 233 -16.27 26.35 1.55
N PRO A 234 -16.39 26.94 2.75
CA PRO A 234 -16.51 26.18 3.98
C PRO A 234 -17.44 24.98 3.78
N PRO A 235 -16.92 23.75 3.78
CA PRO A 235 -15.81 23.30 4.60
C PRO A 235 -14.51 22.95 3.79
N ALA A 236 -14.49 23.17 2.49
CA ALA A 236 -13.48 22.67 1.55
C ALA A 236 -12.97 23.73 0.56
N LEU A 237 -11.86 23.41 -0.10
CA LEU A 237 -11.45 24.07 -1.34
C LEU A 237 -11.94 23.22 -2.52
N ILE A 238 -12.87 23.74 -3.32
CA ILE A 238 -13.44 23.03 -4.47
C ILE A 238 -12.72 23.49 -5.74
N LEU A 239 -12.24 22.54 -6.54
CA LEU A 239 -11.69 22.83 -7.87
C LEU A 239 -12.83 22.66 -8.87
N GLN A 240 -13.22 23.73 -9.55
CA GLN A 240 -14.38 23.71 -10.45
C GLN A 240 -14.06 22.94 -11.73
N ASP A 241 -15.02 22.11 -12.17
CA ASP A 241 -14.84 21.19 -13.29
C ASP A 241 -14.76 21.91 -14.66
N PRO A 242 -13.89 21.45 -15.59
CA PRO A 242 -13.04 20.27 -15.48
C PRO A 242 -11.70 20.54 -14.78
N VAL A 243 -11.28 19.63 -13.92
CA VAL A 243 -9.94 19.64 -13.32
C VAL A 243 -8.98 18.83 -14.19
N SER A 244 -7.93 19.44 -14.72
CA SER A 244 -6.90 18.72 -15.47
C SER A 244 -5.80 18.21 -14.55
N VAL A 245 -5.28 17.02 -14.86
CA VAL A 245 -4.19 16.38 -14.12
C VAL A 245 -2.93 16.36 -14.98
N GLN A 246 -1.81 16.79 -14.38
CA GLN A 246 -0.48 16.74 -14.98
C GLN A 246 0.46 15.86 -14.15
N ASP A 247 1.42 15.22 -14.80
CA ASP A 247 2.49 14.49 -14.10
C ASP A 247 3.46 15.50 -13.48
N ARG A 248 3.61 15.47 -12.15
CA ARG A 248 4.58 16.33 -11.45
C ARG A 248 5.99 15.76 -11.42
N LEU A 249 6.15 14.46 -11.66
CA LEU A 249 7.43 13.74 -11.53
C LEU A 249 8.24 13.80 -12.83
N GLY A 250 7.59 14.05 -13.96
CA GLY A 250 8.26 14.29 -15.24
C GLY A 250 9.13 13.12 -15.69
N TYR A 251 8.77 11.89 -15.31
CA TYR A 251 9.57 10.72 -15.61
C TYR A 251 9.64 10.52 -17.12
N THR A 252 10.83 10.68 -17.67
CA THR A 252 11.10 10.40 -19.09
C THR A 252 11.84 9.07 -19.14
N PRO A 253 11.28 8.00 -19.73
CA PRO A 253 12.02 6.76 -19.92
C PRO A 253 13.29 7.05 -20.75
N PRO A 254 14.43 6.41 -20.43
CA PRO A 254 15.67 6.61 -21.18
C PRO A 254 15.48 6.38 -22.68
N ALA A 255 15.90 7.34 -23.50
CA ALA A 255 15.79 7.23 -24.94
C ALA A 255 16.64 6.05 -25.47
N GLY A 256 16.05 5.21 -26.34
CA GLY A 256 16.79 4.19 -27.10
C GLY A 256 16.82 2.78 -26.52
N SER A 257 16.00 2.45 -25.51
CA SER A 257 15.87 1.07 -25.03
C SER A 257 14.84 0.26 -25.81
N SER A 258 15.20 -0.95 -26.19
CA SER A 258 14.30 -1.94 -26.79
C SER A 258 13.49 -2.75 -25.76
N LEU A 259 13.78 -2.59 -24.46
CA LEU A 259 13.03 -3.23 -23.37
C LEU A 259 12.17 -2.17 -22.67
N PRO A 260 10.94 -2.50 -22.25
CA PRO A 260 10.14 -1.57 -21.49
C PRO A 260 10.77 -1.38 -20.10
N TRP A 261 11.17 -0.15 -19.78
CA TRP A 261 11.81 0.16 -18.50
C TRP A 261 10.81 0.05 -17.36
N PRO A 262 11.23 -0.46 -16.19
CA PRO A 262 10.45 -0.32 -14.98
C PRO A 262 10.15 1.17 -14.73
N ASP A 263 8.91 1.44 -14.39
CA ASP A 263 8.30 2.73 -14.10
C ASP A 263 7.87 2.76 -12.63
N ASN A 264 7.44 3.90 -12.10
CA ASN A 264 6.78 3.92 -10.79
C ASN A 264 5.57 2.97 -10.83
N ASN A 265 5.31 2.24 -9.74
CA ASN A 265 4.11 1.40 -9.61
C ASN A 265 2.82 2.24 -9.83
N LEU A 266 2.81 3.53 -9.46
CA LEU A 266 1.76 4.49 -9.80
C LEU A 266 1.74 4.95 -11.27
N GLY A 267 2.43 4.26 -12.17
CA GLY A 267 2.52 4.60 -13.58
C GLY A 267 1.17 4.74 -14.27
N PHE A 268 0.15 4.00 -13.81
CA PHE A 268 -1.22 4.10 -14.31
C PHE A 268 -1.92 5.41 -13.98
N LEU A 269 -1.51 6.09 -12.91
CA LEU A 269 -2.02 7.41 -12.56
C LEU A 269 -1.44 8.49 -13.49
N ARG A 270 -0.38 8.21 -14.25
CA ARG A 270 0.19 9.24 -15.10
C ARG A 270 -0.73 9.58 -16.28
N PRO A 271 -0.84 10.85 -16.65
CA PRO A 271 -1.46 11.24 -17.91
C PRO A 271 -0.67 10.58 -19.07
N GLY A 272 -1.39 9.90 -19.98
CA GLY A 272 -0.79 9.16 -21.10
C GLY A 272 0.05 10.05 -22.04
N GLY A 273 1.05 9.46 -22.71
CA GLY A 273 2.10 10.19 -23.43
C GLY A 273 1.66 11.10 -24.59
N ALA A 274 2.60 11.98 -25.01
CA ALA A 274 2.64 12.94 -26.13
C ALA A 274 1.50 13.98 -26.26
N SER A 275 0.27 13.65 -25.90
CA SER A 275 -0.85 14.58 -25.80
C SER A 275 -1.15 14.83 -24.33
N ASN A 276 -0.98 16.06 -23.85
CA ASN A 276 -1.31 16.51 -22.49
C ASN A 276 -2.80 16.35 -22.08
N THR A 277 -3.58 15.50 -22.74
CA THR A 277 -4.92 15.08 -22.34
C THR A 277 -4.77 13.96 -21.30
N GLY A 278 -4.58 14.36 -20.06
CA GLY A 278 -4.44 13.47 -18.90
C GLY A 278 -5.77 13.01 -18.31
N TYR A 279 -5.72 12.63 -17.03
CA TYR A 279 -6.93 12.49 -16.22
C TYR A 279 -7.68 13.83 -16.17
N THR A 280 -9.01 13.75 -16.20
CA THR A 280 -9.91 14.83 -15.83
C THR A 280 -10.62 14.49 -14.54
N GLY A 281 -10.53 15.37 -13.55
CA GLY A 281 -11.23 15.26 -12.28
C GLY A 281 -12.64 15.85 -12.35
N THR A 282 -13.57 15.21 -11.65
CA THR A 282 -14.92 15.69 -11.35
C THR A 282 -15.18 15.65 -9.85
N GLY A 283 -15.86 16.67 -9.32
CA GLY A 283 -16.15 16.75 -7.88
C GLY A 283 -14.87 16.83 -7.02
N VAL A 284 -13.82 17.46 -7.57
CA VAL A 284 -12.53 17.54 -6.90
C VAL A 284 -12.57 18.57 -5.78
N MET A 285 -12.23 18.14 -4.56
CA MET A 285 -12.16 19.03 -3.41
C MET A 285 -11.02 18.65 -2.47
N VAL A 286 -10.60 19.60 -1.64
CA VAL A 286 -9.65 19.39 -0.55
C VAL A 286 -10.32 19.80 0.75
N ASP A 287 -10.42 18.85 1.69
CA ASP A 287 -10.87 19.07 3.06
C ASP A 287 -9.74 18.73 4.06
N ARG A 288 -10.06 18.63 5.35
CA ARG A 288 -9.08 18.31 6.41
C ARG A 288 -8.42 16.95 6.24
N ASN A 289 -9.07 16.03 5.54
CA ASN A 289 -8.60 14.66 5.39
C ASN A 289 -7.70 14.52 4.16
N GLY A 290 -7.76 15.47 3.22
CA GLY A 290 -6.95 15.43 2.01
C GLY A 290 -7.74 15.77 0.75
N LEU A 291 -7.13 15.42 -0.37
CA LEU A 291 -7.74 15.48 -1.70
C LEU A 291 -8.83 14.42 -1.85
N GLN A 292 -9.92 14.79 -2.51
CA GLN A 292 -11.01 13.91 -2.88
C GLN A 292 -11.47 14.23 -4.30
N GLY A 293 -12.00 13.24 -5.00
CA GLY A 293 -12.60 13.42 -6.32
C GLY A 293 -12.54 12.16 -7.17
N ASP A 294 -13.31 12.17 -8.25
CA ASP A 294 -13.30 11.12 -9.26
C ASP A 294 -12.47 11.57 -10.46
N PHE A 295 -11.52 10.76 -10.88
CA PHE A 295 -10.59 11.06 -11.96
C PHE A 295 -10.75 10.05 -13.07
N ASP A 296 -11.06 10.51 -14.28
CA ASP A 296 -11.18 9.66 -15.46
C ASP A 296 -10.10 10.01 -16.49
N ASN A 297 -9.41 8.99 -16.98
CA ASN A 297 -8.52 9.07 -18.13
C ASN A 297 -9.08 8.15 -19.22
N PRO A 298 -9.62 8.69 -20.32
CA PRO A 298 -10.12 7.87 -21.42
C PRO A 298 -9.01 7.32 -22.32
N ASN A 299 -7.77 7.81 -22.17
CA ASN A 299 -6.65 7.46 -23.05
C ASN A 299 -5.95 6.18 -22.59
N PRO A 300 -5.33 5.44 -23.53
CA PRO A 300 -4.58 4.23 -23.19
C PRO A 300 -3.52 4.47 -22.11
N VAL A 301 -3.49 3.57 -21.14
CA VAL A 301 -2.47 3.53 -20.08
C VAL A 301 -1.56 2.34 -20.34
N LEU A 302 -0.25 2.56 -20.32
CA LEU A 302 0.77 1.52 -20.40
C LEU A 302 1.90 1.88 -19.45
N TYR A 303 2.24 0.98 -18.54
CA TYR A 303 3.41 1.10 -17.68
C TYR A 303 3.96 -0.27 -17.30
N VAL A 304 5.19 -0.29 -16.80
CA VAL A 304 5.81 -1.49 -16.24
C VAL A 304 6.09 -1.22 -14.77
N THR A 305 5.61 -2.07 -13.89
CA THR A 305 5.87 -1.95 -12.44
C THR A 305 7.38 -1.89 -12.16
N SER A 306 7.78 -1.06 -11.20
CA SER A 306 9.17 -0.98 -10.70
C SER A 306 9.48 -2.12 -9.77
N LEU A 307 8.49 -2.58 -9.01
CA LEU A 307 8.68 -3.56 -7.95
C LEU A 307 7.51 -4.54 -7.89
N PRO A 308 7.78 -5.86 -8.04
CA PRO A 308 8.99 -6.45 -8.56
C PRO A 308 9.04 -6.17 -10.07
N ALA A 309 10.13 -5.54 -10.50
CA ALA A 309 10.29 -5.04 -11.85
C ALA A 309 9.84 -6.04 -12.93
N GLY A 310 9.01 -5.57 -13.87
CA GLY A 310 8.76 -6.29 -15.12
C GLY A 310 7.32 -6.74 -15.39
N VAL A 311 6.36 -6.43 -14.50
CA VAL A 311 4.94 -6.62 -14.85
C VAL A 311 4.48 -5.40 -15.65
N GLU A 312 4.27 -5.61 -16.94
CA GLU A 312 3.64 -4.65 -17.84
C GLU A 312 2.13 -4.67 -17.62
N VAL A 313 1.55 -3.50 -17.40
CA VAL A 313 0.10 -3.33 -17.27
C VAL A 313 -0.36 -2.40 -18.38
N THR A 314 -1.36 -2.85 -19.12
CA THR A 314 -2.01 -2.14 -20.21
C THR A 314 -3.47 -1.90 -19.87
N ALA A 315 -4.02 -0.75 -20.25
CA ALA A 315 -5.45 -0.45 -20.19
C ALA A 315 -5.82 0.39 -21.42
N GLN A 316 -6.30 -0.26 -22.48
CA GLN A 316 -6.55 0.39 -23.77
C GLN A 316 -7.77 1.33 -23.75
N GLY A 317 -8.71 1.08 -22.84
CA GLY A 317 -9.86 1.96 -22.59
C GLY A 317 -9.58 3.03 -21.53
N GLY A 318 -8.33 3.15 -21.09
CA GLY A 318 -7.91 4.06 -20.02
C GLY A 318 -8.29 3.60 -18.61
N ALA A 319 -8.39 4.54 -17.69
CA ALA A 319 -8.48 4.28 -16.27
C ALA A 319 -9.42 5.27 -15.58
N GLN A 320 -10.13 4.79 -14.56
CA GLN A 320 -10.92 5.61 -13.64
C GLN A 320 -10.40 5.38 -12.23
N VAL A 321 -10.20 6.45 -11.46
CA VAL A 321 -9.69 6.37 -10.09
C VAL A 321 -10.48 7.32 -9.21
N GLN A 322 -10.97 6.82 -8.10
CA GLN A 322 -11.57 7.62 -7.04
C GLN A 322 -10.52 7.85 -5.96
N ILE A 323 -10.24 9.11 -5.70
CA ILE A 323 -9.39 9.54 -4.59
C ILE A 323 -10.29 10.01 -3.44
N GLY A 324 -9.95 9.63 -2.22
CA GLY A 324 -10.47 10.28 -1.05
C GLY A 324 -9.48 10.25 0.11
N SER A 325 -9.45 11.34 0.89
CA SER A 325 -8.44 11.58 1.91
C SER A 325 -7.01 11.40 1.38
N SER A 326 -6.74 11.88 0.17
CA SER A 326 -5.45 11.75 -0.51
C SER A 326 -4.99 10.31 -0.77
N GLN A 327 -5.93 9.37 -0.87
CA GLN A 327 -5.69 7.94 -1.12
C GLN A 327 -6.59 7.41 -2.23
N ILE A 328 -6.11 6.40 -2.95
CA ILE A 328 -6.94 5.63 -3.87
C ILE A 328 -7.94 4.81 -3.05
N ILE A 329 -9.23 5.09 -3.20
CA ILE A 329 -10.31 4.33 -2.55
C ILE A 329 -10.78 3.21 -3.46
N SER A 330 -10.96 3.51 -4.74
CA SER A 330 -11.43 2.56 -5.75
C SER A 330 -11.12 3.05 -7.17
N GLY A 331 -11.41 2.22 -8.17
CA GLY A 331 -11.27 2.58 -9.56
C GLY A 331 -11.36 1.39 -10.50
N SER A 332 -11.02 1.60 -11.76
CA SER A 332 -10.94 0.54 -12.76
C SER A 332 -9.94 0.86 -13.86
N LEU A 333 -9.34 -0.19 -14.43
CA LEU A 333 -8.58 -0.14 -15.68
C LEU A 333 -9.42 -0.81 -16.78
N ARG A 334 -9.76 -0.07 -17.83
CA ARG A 334 -10.68 -0.49 -18.90
C ARG A 334 -9.93 -1.11 -20.08
N ASN A 335 -10.47 -2.18 -20.67
CA ASN A 335 -9.80 -2.99 -21.70
C ASN A 335 -8.34 -3.31 -21.31
N ALA A 336 -8.19 -3.79 -20.09
CA ALA A 336 -6.92 -3.96 -19.42
C ALA A 336 -6.40 -5.38 -19.47
N GLY A 337 -5.09 -5.50 -19.34
CA GLY A 337 -4.36 -6.77 -19.26
C GLY A 337 -2.99 -6.54 -18.64
N ALA A 338 -2.46 -7.57 -18.00
CA ALA A 338 -1.12 -7.55 -17.44
C ALA A 338 -0.25 -8.60 -18.13
N ARG A 339 1.06 -8.36 -18.22
CA ARG A 339 2.02 -9.26 -18.82
C ARG A 339 3.31 -9.29 -18.01
N LEU A 340 3.88 -10.48 -17.81
CA LEU A 340 5.17 -10.66 -17.17
C LEU A 340 5.98 -11.70 -17.94
N ASP A 341 7.18 -11.32 -18.36
CA ASP A 341 8.17 -12.29 -18.85
C ASP A 341 9.06 -12.73 -17.68
N TYR A 342 9.12 -14.04 -17.40
CA TYR A 342 9.90 -14.62 -16.31
C TYR A 342 10.67 -15.86 -16.78
N TYR A 343 11.72 -16.23 -16.04
CA TYR A 343 12.50 -17.43 -16.32
C TYR A 343 11.92 -18.67 -15.62
N SER A 344 11.81 -19.77 -16.36
CA SER A 344 11.26 -21.05 -15.86
C SER A 344 12.17 -21.81 -14.88
N GLN A 345 13.44 -21.40 -14.76
CA GLN A 345 14.43 -22.00 -13.85
C GLN A 345 15.46 -20.94 -13.43
N GLY A 346 15.95 -21.02 -12.18
CA GLY A 346 17.04 -20.22 -11.65
C GLY A 346 16.77 -18.71 -11.54
N THR A 347 17.69 -17.98 -10.90
CA THR A 347 17.65 -16.51 -10.75
C THR A 347 18.91 -15.89 -11.33
N ASP A 348 18.77 -14.88 -12.20
CA ASP A 348 19.92 -14.08 -12.61
C ASP A 348 20.17 -12.96 -11.61
N ILE A 349 21.09 -13.21 -10.69
CA ILE A 349 21.56 -12.22 -9.71
C ILE A 349 22.82 -11.47 -10.19
N SER A 350 23.23 -11.63 -11.45
CA SER A 350 24.48 -11.05 -11.99
C SER A 350 24.55 -9.52 -11.88
N PHE A 351 23.41 -8.86 -11.67
CA PHE A 351 23.29 -7.41 -11.55
C PHE A 351 23.02 -6.92 -10.11
N MET A 352 22.94 -7.81 -9.11
CA MET A 352 22.86 -7.40 -7.71
C MET A 352 24.26 -7.25 -7.11
N SER A 353 24.85 -6.06 -7.22
CA SER A 353 26.02 -5.70 -6.43
C SER A 353 25.80 -4.37 -5.71
N GLU A 354 25.74 -4.39 -4.38
CA GLU A 354 26.06 -3.21 -3.58
C GLU A 354 27.58 -3.12 -3.44
N GLN A 355 28.16 -1.96 -3.73
CA GLN A 355 29.61 -1.71 -3.80
C GLN A 355 30.40 -1.97 -2.50
N SER A 356 29.81 -2.46 -1.40
CA SER A 356 30.54 -2.58 -0.13
C SER A 356 30.35 -3.88 0.67
N LYS A 357 29.48 -4.80 0.25
CA LYS A 357 29.36 -6.13 0.89
C LYS A 357 29.07 -7.18 -0.17
N THR A 358 30.01 -8.09 -0.38
CA THR A 358 29.81 -9.29 -1.18
C THR A 358 28.76 -10.15 -0.48
N LEU A 359 27.51 -10.06 -0.93
CA LEU A 359 26.49 -11.04 -0.57
C LEU A 359 26.91 -12.36 -1.23
N GLN A 360 27.36 -13.33 -0.45
CA GLN A 360 27.47 -14.70 -0.94
C GLN A 360 26.05 -15.26 -1.05
N VAL A 361 25.45 -15.10 -2.22
CA VAL A 361 24.17 -15.71 -2.55
C VAL A 361 24.44 -17.14 -3.00
N GLY A 362 23.63 -18.08 -2.51
CA GLY A 362 23.67 -19.50 -2.82
C GLY A 362 23.50 -19.81 -4.31
N GLU A 363 23.72 -21.09 -4.61
CA GLU A 363 23.83 -21.75 -5.91
C GLU A 363 23.13 -21.09 -7.12
N ARG A 364 23.93 -20.86 -8.18
CA ARG A 364 23.45 -20.41 -9.51
C ARG A 364 22.87 -21.60 -10.28
N THR A 365 21.55 -21.77 -10.28
CA THR A 365 20.91 -22.66 -11.27
C THR A 365 20.92 -21.97 -12.65
N PRO A 366 21.10 -22.71 -13.76
CA PRO A 366 20.95 -22.14 -15.10
C PRO A 366 19.59 -21.46 -15.27
N LEU A 367 19.56 -20.33 -15.98
CA LEU A 367 18.29 -19.75 -16.39
C LEU A 367 17.54 -20.71 -17.31
N GLY A 368 16.28 -20.95 -16.99
CA GLY A 368 15.38 -21.72 -17.83
C GLY A 368 14.98 -20.94 -19.09
N GLY A 369 14.09 -21.52 -19.89
CA GLY A 369 13.43 -20.78 -20.97
C GLY A 369 12.60 -19.61 -20.45
N LEU A 370 12.53 -18.53 -21.24
CA LEU A 370 11.67 -17.39 -20.96
C LEU A 370 10.20 -17.78 -21.19
N ILE A 371 9.35 -17.58 -20.20
CA ILE A 371 7.91 -17.77 -20.27
C ILE A 371 7.25 -16.40 -20.15
N GLN A 372 6.26 -16.16 -21.02
CA GLN A 372 5.41 -14.99 -20.94
C GLN A 372 4.09 -15.36 -20.27
N LEU A 373 3.78 -14.73 -19.14
CA LEU A 373 2.44 -14.73 -18.56
C LEU A 373 1.68 -13.55 -19.13
N ALA A 374 0.56 -13.83 -19.78
CA ALA A 374 -0.45 -12.83 -20.13
C ALA A 374 -1.68 -13.06 -19.25
N ILE A 375 -2.18 -11.99 -18.67
CA ILE A 375 -3.26 -11.99 -17.69
C ILE A 375 -4.38 -11.12 -18.24
N THR A 376 -5.56 -11.70 -18.33
CA THR A 376 -6.74 -11.03 -18.86
C THR A 376 -7.88 -11.15 -17.85
N PRO A 377 -8.35 -10.03 -17.29
CA PRO A 377 -9.52 -10.05 -16.42
C PRO A 377 -10.81 -10.29 -17.22
N PRO A 378 -11.85 -10.88 -16.62
CA PRO A 378 -13.18 -11.03 -17.18
C PRO A 378 -13.73 -9.70 -17.67
N GLY A 379 -14.29 -9.68 -18.88
CA GLY A 379 -14.78 -8.44 -19.50
C GLY A 379 -13.68 -7.43 -19.83
N GLY A 380 -12.40 -7.77 -19.66
CA GLY A 380 -11.28 -6.88 -19.94
C GLY A 380 -11.16 -5.72 -18.96
N GLN A 381 -11.59 -5.86 -17.70
CA GLN A 381 -11.49 -4.78 -16.71
C GLN A 381 -10.84 -5.25 -15.42
N PHE A 382 -9.78 -4.56 -14.96
CA PHE A 382 -9.28 -4.73 -13.60
C PHE A 382 -9.97 -3.74 -12.67
N THR A 383 -10.49 -4.19 -11.53
CA THR A 383 -10.91 -3.30 -10.45
C THR A 383 -9.70 -2.86 -9.63
N LEU A 384 -9.62 -1.56 -9.38
CA LEU A 384 -8.68 -0.95 -8.45
C LEU A 384 -9.38 -0.82 -7.09
N GLN A 385 -8.81 -1.44 -6.06
CA GLN A 385 -9.29 -1.36 -4.68
C GLN A 385 -8.48 -0.35 -3.88
N ASN A 386 -8.84 -0.18 -2.60
CA ASN A 386 -8.16 0.72 -1.68
C ASN A 386 -6.63 0.48 -1.68
N GLY A 387 -5.86 1.56 -1.69
CA GLY A 387 -4.40 1.49 -1.74
C GLY A 387 -3.83 1.18 -3.13
N GLY A 388 -4.70 1.02 -4.14
CA GLY A 388 -4.39 0.70 -5.53
C GLY A 388 -4.05 -0.77 -5.80
N LEU A 389 -4.68 -1.69 -5.07
CA LEU A 389 -4.64 -3.12 -5.32
C LEU A 389 -5.51 -3.48 -6.53
N LEU A 390 -4.93 -4.14 -7.53
CA LEU A 390 -5.65 -4.79 -8.61
C LEU A 390 -5.95 -6.24 -8.20
N ARG A 391 -7.23 -6.57 -8.01
CA ARG A 391 -7.65 -7.91 -7.58
C ARG A 391 -8.83 -8.37 -8.40
N GLU A 392 -8.64 -9.44 -9.16
CA GLU A 392 -9.69 -10.04 -9.98
C GLU A 392 -9.50 -11.55 -10.12
N SER A 393 -10.60 -12.26 -10.37
CA SER A 393 -10.50 -13.56 -11.06
C SER A 393 -9.96 -13.30 -12.46
N VAL A 394 -9.02 -14.08 -12.96
CA VAL A 394 -8.37 -13.80 -14.26
C VAL A 394 -8.22 -15.05 -15.11
N SER A 395 -8.10 -14.86 -16.42
CA SER A 395 -7.56 -15.88 -17.32
C SER A 395 -6.06 -15.64 -17.49
N VAL A 396 -5.25 -16.68 -17.30
CA VAL A 396 -3.79 -16.62 -17.48
C VAL A 396 -3.39 -17.47 -18.68
N THR A 397 -2.51 -16.93 -19.52
CA THR A 397 -1.88 -17.64 -20.64
C THR A 397 -0.36 -17.62 -20.45
N PRO A 398 0.34 -18.77 -20.56
CA PRO A 398 -0.20 -20.11 -20.74
C PRO A 398 -1.09 -20.54 -19.55
N THR A 399 -2.01 -21.48 -19.83
CA THR A 399 -2.95 -22.03 -18.83
C THR A 399 -2.29 -22.97 -17.82
N GLN A 400 -0.97 -23.08 -17.88
CA GLN A 400 -0.12 -23.92 -17.07
C GLN A 400 1.16 -23.15 -16.74
N ILE A 401 1.49 -23.09 -15.46
CA ILE A 401 2.76 -22.56 -14.98
C ILE A 401 3.56 -23.73 -14.43
N THR A 402 4.76 -23.96 -14.96
CA THR A 402 5.62 -25.09 -14.56
C THR A 402 6.93 -24.55 -14.02
N TRP A 403 7.36 -25.08 -12.87
CA TRP A 403 8.64 -24.78 -12.25
C TRP A 403 9.30 -26.07 -11.75
N THR A 404 10.64 -26.05 -11.60
CA THR A 404 11.53 -27.22 -11.36
C THR A 404 11.35 -28.41 -12.31
N GLY A 405 10.58 -28.23 -13.39
CA GLY A 405 10.14 -29.34 -14.26
C GLY A 405 9.20 -30.35 -13.59
N SER A 406 8.86 -30.16 -12.31
CA SER A 406 8.21 -31.18 -11.48
C SER A 406 6.83 -30.76 -10.95
N TYR A 407 6.60 -29.45 -10.89
CA TYR A 407 5.34 -28.87 -10.45
C TYR A 407 4.73 -28.06 -11.57
N THR A 408 3.45 -28.30 -11.84
CA THR A 408 2.65 -27.52 -12.78
C THR A 408 1.37 -27.07 -12.10
N VAL A 409 1.07 -25.78 -12.09
CA VAL A 409 -0.25 -25.28 -11.68
C VAL A 409 -1.08 -24.97 -12.91
N TYR A 410 -2.33 -25.42 -12.90
CA TYR A 410 -3.30 -25.13 -13.95
C TYR A 410 -4.03 -23.85 -13.61
N THR A 411 -3.71 -22.77 -14.32
CA THR A 411 -4.27 -21.44 -14.10
C THR A 411 -5.65 -21.24 -14.74
N ALA A 412 -6.12 -22.21 -15.53
CA ALA A 412 -7.48 -22.23 -16.10
C ALA A 412 -8.52 -22.94 -15.20
N GLY A 413 -8.11 -23.43 -14.02
CA GLY A 413 -9.01 -24.07 -13.05
C GLY A 413 -9.88 -23.07 -12.28
N PRO A 414 -10.97 -23.53 -11.63
CA PRO A 414 -11.72 -22.70 -10.70
C PRO A 414 -10.82 -22.22 -9.54
N GLY A 415 -11.17 -21.09 -8.93
CA GLY A 415 -10.52 -20.62 -7.69
C GLY A 415 -9.20 -19.85 -7.86
N ILE A 416 -8.73 -19.61 -9.10
CA ILE A 416 -7.54 -18.78 -9.34
C ILE A 416 -7.90 -17.29 -9.31
N THR A 417 -7.31 -16.57 -8.36
CA THR A 417 -7.38 -15.12 -8.25
C THR A 417 -5.99 -14.54 -8.45
N MET A 418 -5.93 -13.41 -9.14
CA MET A 418 -4.70 -12.65 -9.30
C MET A 418 -4.78 -11.36 -8.52
N GLU A 419 -3.72 -11.09 -7.77
CA GLU A 419 -3.57 -9.90 -6.95
C GLU A 419 -2.26 -9.21 -7.33
N LEU A 420 -2.35 -8.00 -7.88
CA LEU A 420 -1.23 -7.14 -8.20
C LEU A 420 -1.37 -5.83 -7.43
N TYR A 421 -0.45 -5.59 -6.52
CA TYR A 421 -0.32 -4.27 -5.91
C TYR A 421 0.33 -3.31 -6.91
N ALA A 422 -0.52 -2.60 -7.65
CA ALA A 422 -0.10 -1.52 -8.54
C ALA A 422 0.31 -0.26 -7.76
N ALA A 423 0.08 -0.19 -6.44
CA ALA A 423 0.40 0.99 -5.65
C ALA A 423 0.66 0.64 -4.19
N ALA A 424 1.46 1.46 -3.52
CA ALA A 424 1.48 1.59 -2.07
C ALA A 424 0.95 2.99 -1.72
N ALA A 425 -0.37 3.20 -1.80
CA ALA A 425 -0.91 4.55 -1.66
C ALA A 425 -1.03 5.06 -0.21
N SER A 426 -0.84 4.21 0.81
CA SER A 426 -0.44 4.56 2.18
C SER A 426 -0.72 3.38 3.11
N PHE A 427 0.05 3.27 4.19
CA PHE A 427 -0.19 2.28 5.24
C PHE A 427 -0.81 2.96 6.45
N PRO A 428 -1.92 2.42 7.00
CA PRO A 428 -2.55 2.93 8.21
C PRO A 428 -1.72 2.69 9.47
N GLU A 429 -0.65 1.89 9.39
CA GLU A 429 0.15 1.51 10.57
C GLU A 429 1.46 2.30 10.70
N ASN A 430 1.72 2.67 11.95
CA ASN A 430 2.97 3.26 12.42
C ASN A 430 4.12 2.34 12.00
N GLY A 431 5.06 2.83 11.18
CA GLY A 431 6.21 2.08 10.65
C GLY A 431 7.23 1.55 11.68
N ALA A 432 6.86 1.49 12.96
CA ALA A 432 7.69 1.04 14.08
C ALA A 432 8.19 -0.40 13.89
N ALA A 433 7.40 -1.27 13.24
CA ALA A 433 7.79 -2.67 12.99
C ALA A 433 8.98 -2.85 12.03
N ILE A 434 9.36 -1.79 11.28
CA ILE A 434 10.49 -1.82 10.34
C ILE A 434 11.57 -0.76 10.65
N GLY A 435 11.61 -0.24 11.88
CA GLY A 435 12.60 0.75 12.29
C GLY A 435 12.39 2.16 11.72
N TRP A 436 11.21 2.42 11.14
CA TRP A 436 10.81 3.73 10.63
C TRP A 436 9.93 4.42 11.68
N ASN A 437 10.54 5.23 12.54
CA ASN A 437 9.82 6.03 13.52
C ASN A 437 9.21 7.25 12.80
N ARG A 438 7.93 7.16 12.46
CA ARG A 438 7.14 8.34 12.07
C ARG A 438 7.19 9.37 13.20
N VAL A 439 7.31 10.64 12.85
CA VAL A 439 7.22 11.74 13.83
C VAL A 439 5.74 12.00 14.18
N SER A 440 4.82 11.72 13.25
CA SER A 440 3.36 11.72 13.44
C SER A 440 2.65 10.53 12.75
N PRO A 441 1.57 9.96 13.31
CA PRO A 441 0.73 8.93 12.66
C PRO A 441 0.20 9.34 11.27
N THR A 442 0.12 10.65 11.00
CA THR A 442 -0.38 11.27 9.76
C THR A 442 0.71 11.50 8.70
N ASP A 443 1.98 11.23 9.02
CA ASP A 443 3.08 11.46 8.07
C ASP A 443 3.04 10.43 6.93
N PRO A 444 2.86 10.86 5.67
CA PRO A 444 2.74 9.93 4.55
C PRO A 444 4.07 9.19 4.29
N ALA A 445 3.96 7.93 3.85
CA ALA A 445 5.10 7.27 3.20
C ALA A 445 5.17 7.79 1.76
N PRO A 446 6.37 8.10 1.22
CA PRO A 446 6.47 8.50 -0.18
C PRO A 446 5.86 7.42 -1.08
N ALA A 447 5.20 7.82 -2.16
CA ALA A 447 4.63 6.95 -3.19
C ALA A 447 5.60 5.88 -3.74
N GLU A 448 6.89 6.08 -3.49
CA GLU A 448 8.03 5.26 -3.92
C GLU A 448 8.34 4.10 -2.95
N ASN A 449 7.67 4.01 -1.81
CA ASN A 449 8.02 3.07 -0.73
C ASN A 449 7.31 1.71 -0.87
N ALA A 450 7.60 0.96 -1.94
CA ALA A 450 6.97 -0.34 -2.24
C ALA A 450 7.63 -1.57 -1.59
N TRP A 451 8.62 -1.40 -0.70
CA TRP A 451 9.27 -2.49 0.05
C TRP A 451 8.60 -2.74 1.41
N ARG A 452 7.32 -3.13 1.42
CA ARG A 452 6.70 -3.66 2.65
C ARG A 452 5.97 -4.97 2.37
N LYS A 453 6.30 -5.97 3.17
CA LYS A 453 5.51 -7.19 3.34
C LYS A 453 4.15 -6.78 3.90
N LEU A 454 3.06 -7.19 3.26
CA LEU A 454 1.72 -6.77 3.66
C LEU A 454 1.10 -7.87 4.53
N GLU A 455 0.80 -7.53 5.77
CA GLU A 455 -0.12 -8.33 6.58
C GLU A 455 -1.55 -7.95 6.16
N VAL A 456 -2.19 -8.80 5.37
CA VAL A 456 -3.55 -8.53 4.88
C VAL A 456 -4.58 -9.01 5.89
N PHE A 457 -5.46 -8.10 6.29
CA PHE A 457 -6.53 -8.31 7.26
C PHE A 457 -7.69 -9.22 6.79
N TYR A 458 -7.70 -9.69 5.54
CA TYR A 458 -8.87 -10.32 4.90
C TYR A 458 -8.64 -11.71 4.28
N ALA A 459 -7.43 -12.27 4.36
CA ALA A 459 -7.16 -13.67 4.05
C ALA A 459 -6.32 -14.25 5.19
N PRO A 460 -6.91 -14.96 6.18
CA PRO A 460 -6.23 -15.35 7.42
C PRO A 460 -4.98 -16.24 7.26
N SER A 461 -4.65 -16.68 6.04
CA SER A 461 -3.54 -17.58 5.74
C SER A 461 -2.61 -17.11 4.60
N ALA A 462 -3.01 -16.15 3.75
CA ALA A 462 -2.20 -15.74 2.60
C ALA A 462 -1.31 -14.54 2.97
N LYS A 463 0.00 -14.68 2.77
CA LYS A 463 0.99 -13.62 3.06
C LYS A 463 1.39 -13.00 1.73
N LEU A 464 0.82 -11.85 1.41
CA LEU A 464 1.09 -11.20 0.13
C LEU A 464 2.49 -10.58 0.11
N ASP A 465 3.27 -10.97 -0.88
CA ASP A 465 4.55 -10.37 -1.21
C ASP A 465 4.35 -9.30 -2.32
N PRO A 466 5.18 -8.24 -2.36
CA PRO A 466 5.08 -7.24 -3.41
C PRO A 466 5.28 -7.89 -4.79
N GLY A 467 4.23 -7.84 -5.63
CA GLY A 467 4.25 -8.31 -7.01
C GLY A 467 2.97 -8.92 -7.55
N LEU A 468 3.14 -9.77 -8.56
CA LEU A 468 2.06 -10.57 -9.13
C LEU A 468 1.84 -11.80 -8.27
N ASN A 469 0.81 -11.78 -7.44
CA ASN A 469 0.39 -12.92 -6.63
C ASN A 469 -0.67 -13.71 -7.39
N ILE A 470 -0.49 -15.03 -7.45
CA ILE A 470 -1.43 -16.01 -7.98
C ILE A 470 -1.88 -16.83 -6.78
N ILE A 471 -3.13 -16.63 -6.39
CA ILE A 471 -3.75 -17.30 -5.25
C ILE A 471 -4.73 -18.31 -5.80
N GLY A 472 -4.60 -19.55 -5.35
CA GLY A 472 -5.51 -20.63 -5.68
C GLY A 472 -6.01 -21.27 -4.40
N LEU A 473 -7.32 -21.28 -4.19
CA LEU A 473 -7.95 -22.11 -3.16
C LEU A 473 -8.63 -23.27 -3.88
N GLU A 474 -8.34 -24.50 -3.45
CA GLU A 474 -8.81 -25.72 -4.13
C GLU A 474 -8.41 -25.78 -5.62
N ALA A 475 -7.23 -25.23 -5.95
CA ALA A 475 -6.74 -25.17 -7.31
C ALA A 475 -6.30 -26.56 -7.83
N TRP A 476 -6.11 -26.63 -9.14
CA TRP A 476 -5.58 -27.84 -9.78
C TRP A 476 -4.07 -27.69 -9.98
N ALA A 477 -3.32 -28.70 -9.56
CA ALA A 477 -1.88 -28.78 -9.81
C ALA A 477 -1.47 -30.20 -10.18
N SER A 478 -0.36 -30.33 -10.90
CA SER A 478 0.31 -31.58 -11.17
C SER A 478 1.66 -31.61 -10.45
N CYS A 479 1.98 -32.73 -9.82
CA CYS A 479 3.28 -33.02 -9.23
C CYS A 479 3.77 -34.37 -9.77
N VAL A 480 4.87 -34.34 -10.53
CA VAL A 480 5.43 -35.55 -11.18
C VAL A 480 5.94 -36.58 -10.16
N CYS A 481 6.11 -36.18 -8.91
CA CYS A 481 6.49 -37.07 -7.81
C CYS A 481 5.42 -38.14 -7.54
N PHE A 482 4.19 -37.99 -8.06
CA PHE A 482 3.06 -38.87 -7.80
C PHE A 482 2.30 -39.32 -9.07
N ASN A 483 1.53 -40.40 -8.95
CA ASN A 483 0.68 -40.96 -9.99
C ASN A 483 -0.67 -41.45 -9.38
N PRO A 484 -1.83 -40.88 -9.77
CA PRO A 484 -1.98 -39.79 -10.74
C PRO A 484 -1.27 -38.52 -10.28
N ALA A 485 -0.66 -37.81 -11.22
CA ALA A 485 0.13 -36.61 -10.89
C ALA A 485 -0.75 -35.39 -10.57
N VAL A 486 -2.03 -35.41 -10.96
CA VAL A 486 -2.93 -34.26 -10.86
C VAL A 486 -3.76 -34.30 -9.57
N PHE A 487 -3.64 -33.21 -8.81
CA PHE A 487 -4.37 -32.89 -7.60
C PHE A 487 -5.37 -31.76 -7.91
N LYS A 488 -6.55 -31.81 -7.28
CA LYS A 488 -7.70 -30.91 -7.51
C LYS A 488 -8.10 -30.13 -6.27
N ASP A 489 -7.24 -30.17 -5.25
CA ASP A 489 -7.46 -29.57 -3.94
C ASP A 489 -6.08 -29.10 -3.44
N VAL A 490 -5.55 -28.08 -4.11
CA VAL A 490 -4.23 -27.51 -3.83
C VAL A 490 -4.41 -26.04 -3.49
N ASP A 491 -3.94 -25.66 -2.31
CA ASP A 491 -3.86 -24.27 -1.92
C ASP A 491 -2.52 -23.69 -2.36
N LEU A 492 -2.59 -22.53 -3.00
CA LEU A 492 -1.48 -21.86 -3.67
C LEU A 492 -1.43 -20.41 -3.19
N ASP A 493 -0.24 -20.00 -2.76
CA ASP A 493 0.10 -18.61 -2.50
C ASP A 493 1.43 -18.34 -3.20
N LEU A 494 1.37 -18.11 -4.52
CA LEU A 494 2.53 -18.01 -5.38
C LEU A 494 2.73 -16.56 -5.81
N TYR A 495 3.92 -16.01 -5.58
CA TYR A 495 4.31 -14.74 -6.16
C TYR A 495 5.25 -14.98 -7.35
N VAL A 496 4.94 -14.37 -8.49
CA VAL A 496 5.76 -14.46 -9.71
C VAL A 496 6.52 -13.16 -9.92
N ARG A 497 7.84 -13.28 -10.09
CA ARG A 497 8.74 -12.19 -10.46
C ARG A 497 9.59 -12.59 -11.65
N ARG A 498 10.30 -11.63 -12.25
CA ARG A 498 11.18 -11.88 -13.41
C ARG A 498 12.17 -13.03 -13.17
N GLY A 499 12.67 -13.16 -11.94
CA GLY A 499 13.59 -14.21 -11.50
C GLY A 499 12.98 -15.58 -11.25
N GLY A 500 11.64 -15.74 -11.31
CA GLY A 500 10.97 -17.02 -11.07
C GLY A 500 9.71 -16.94 -10.21
N VAL A 501 9.22 -18.10 -9.81
CA VAL A 501 8.06 -18.28 -8.93
C VAL A 501 8.54 -18.58 -7.52
N SER A 502 7.88 -18.02 -6.52
CA SER A 502 8.17 -18.26 -5.12
C SER A 502 6.87 -18.29 -4.32
N GLY A 503 6.90 -18.79 -3.09
CA GLY A 503 5.72 -18.86 -2.22
C GLY A 503 5.36 -20.28 -1.80
N ASN A 504 4.13 -20.48 -1.34
CA ASN A 504 3.67 -21.73 -0.73
C ASN A 504 2.86 -22.57 -1.71
N PHE A 505 3.08 -23.87 -1.64
CA PHE A 505 2.34 -24.88 -2.39
C PHE A 505 1.91 -25.98 -1.42
N ILE A 506 0.60 -26.11 -1.20
CA ILE A 506 0.04 -27.00 -0.20
C ILE A 506 -0.95 -27.94 -0.89
N ILE A 507 -0.64 -29.24 -0.90
CA ILE A 507 -1.58 -30.25 -1.40
C ILE A 507 -2.45 -30.72 -0.24
N ASN A 508 -3.75 -30.42 -0.29
CA ASN A 508 -4.76 -30.93 0.63
C ASN A 508 -5.26 -32.30 0.16
N ALA A 509 -4.38 -33.28 0.06
CA ALA A 509 -4.68 -34.55 -0.61
C ALA A 509 -5.53 -35.55 0.21
N GLN A 510 -6.21 -35.10 1.27
CA GLN A 510 -7.08 -35.98 2.08
C GLN A 510 -8.18 -36.66 1.25
N SER A 511 -8.53 -36.07 0.10
CA SER A 511 -9.54 -36.54 -0.85
C SER A 511 -9.05 -37.59 -1.86
N PHE A 512 -7.73 -37.85 -1.99
CA PHE A 512 -7.17 -38.69 -3.07
C PHE A 512 -6.95 -40.16 -2.69
N GLY A 513 -7.02 -40.50 -1.41
CA GLY A 513 -6.75 -41.87 -0.95
C GLY A 513 -5.31 -42.32 -1.22
N GLU A 514 -5.14 -43.58 -1.62
CA GLU A 514 -3.84 -44.21 -1.86
C GLU A 514 -3.38 -43.95 -3.31
N ILE A 515 -2.21 -43.33 -3.47
CA ILE A 515 -1.59 -42.98 -4.77
C ILE A 515 -0.19 -43.59 -4.87
N ARG A 516 0.41 -43.63 -6.06
CA ARG A 516 1.81 -44.06 -6.21
C ARG A 516 2.75 -42.87 -6.24
N ASN A 517 3.96 -43.00 -5.69
CA ASN A 517 5.04 -42.07 -6.02
C ASN A 517 5.70 -42.41 -7.37
N GLN A 518 6.62 -41.55 -7.81
CA GLN A 518 7.41 -41.72 -9.04
C GLN A 518 8.22 -43.02 -9.09
N TRP A 519 8.47 -43.64 -7.93
CA TRP A 519 9.18 -44.91 -7.81
C TRP A 519 8.25 -46.13 -7.71
N GLY A 520 6.93 -45.93 -7.72
CA GLY A 520 5.92 -46.98 -7.77
C GLY A 520 5.37 -47.45 -6.42
N TYR A 521 5.80 -46.86 -5.30
CA TYR A 521 5.30 -47.18 -3.95
C TYR A 521 3.97 -46.53 -3.67
N TRP A 522 3.09 -47.25 -2.98
CA TRP A 522 1.79 -46.76 -2.55
C TRP A 522 1.91 -45.89 -1.29
N LEU A 523 1.31 -44.70 -1.35
CA LEU A 523 1.35 -43.68 -0.32
C LEU A 523 -0.04 -43.07 -0.13
N THR A 524 -0.39 -42.70 1.09
CA THR A 524 -1.49 -41.76 1.36
C THR A 524 -0.91 -40.45 1.86
N ILE A 525 -1.18 -39.34 1.18
CA ILE A 525 -0.70 -38.01 1.61
C ILE A 525 -1.57 -37.52 2.77
N LYS A 526 -0.94 -37.19 3.91
CA LYS A 526 -1.61 -36.50 5.04
C LYS A 526 -1.39 -35.00 4.99
N GLU A 527 -0.17 -34.61 4.62
CA GLU A 527 0.28 -33.22 4.53
C GLU A 527 1.40 -33.14 3.48
N TYR A 528 1.37 -32.12 2.63
CA TYR A 528 2.44 -31.87 1.68
C TYR A 528 2.54 -30.37 1.41
N ASN A 529 3.52 -29.72 2.01
CA ASN A 529 3.74 -28.27 1.96
C ASN A 529 5.16 -27.99 1.48
N LEU A 530 5.30 -27.17 0.45
CA LEU A 530 6.58 -26.73 -0.09
C LEU A 530 6.64 -25.21 -0.15
N VAL A 531 7.83 -24.69 0.13
CA VAL A 531 8.15 -23.27 0.00
C VAL A 531 9.17 -23.11 -1.13
N PHE A 532 8.79 -22.31 -2.13
CA PHE A 532 9.63 -21.98 -3.27
C PHE A 532 10.28 -20.61 -3.09
N VAL A 533 11.54 -20.47 -3.50
CA VAL A 533 12.22 -19.20 -3.75
C VAL A 533 12.89 -19.29 -5.11
N ASP A 534 12.45 -18.45 -6.04
CA ASP A 534 12.92 -18.40 -7.43
C ASP A 534 13.00 -19.77 -8.12
N ASN A 535 11.90 -20.51 -8.01
CA ASN A 535 11.72 -21.86 -8.48
C ASN A 535 12.52 -22.92 -7.69
N ALA A 536 13.37 -22.58 -6.71
CA ALA A 536 14.03 -23.57 -5.88
C ALA A 536 13.18 -23.92 -4.64
N VAL A 537 13.11 -25.20 -4.27
CA VAL A 537 12.52 -25.61 -2.98
C VAL A 537 13.52 -25.28 -1.89
N VAL A 538 13.18 -24.35 -1.00
CA VAL A 538 14.06 -23.93 0.12
C VAL A 538 13.62 -24.48 1.45
N ASP A 539 12.35 -24.83 1.56
CA ASP A 539 11.77 -25.49 2.73
C ASP A 539 10.64 -26.42 2.25
N GLY A 540 10.44 -27.50 2.99
CA GLY A 540 9.49 -28.53 2.63
C GLY A 540 9.15 -29.39 3.83
N GLN A 541 7.86 -29.69 3.97
CA GLN A 541 7.36 -30.63 4.96
C GLN A 541 6.31 -31.52 4.32
N ALA A 542 6.47 -32.83 4.51
CA ALA A 542 5.46 -33.79 4.08
C ALA A 542 5.23 -34.85 5.14
N ARG A 543 3.98 -35.30 5.27
CA ARG A 543 3.57 -36.45 6.08
C ARG A 543 2.82 -37.42 5.19
N LEU A 544 3.35 -38.64 5.06
CA LEU A 544 2.90 -39.65 4.12
C LEU A 544 2.74 -40.99 4.84
N ASP A 545 1.63 -41.68 4.66
CA ASP A 545 1.50 -43.08 5.07
C ASP A 545 1.98 -43.97 3.93
N LEU A 546 3.13 -44.60 4.08
CA LEU A 546 3.69 -45.54 3.11
C LEU A 546 3.14 -46.94 3.33
N ARG A 547 2.52 -47.53 2.32
CA ARG A 547 2.18 -48.96 2.32
C ARG A 547 3.31 -49.75 1.70
N LEU A 548 3.91 -50.62 2.51
CA LEU A 548 4.90 -51.57 2.05
C LEU A 548 4.26 -52.57 1.08
N PRO A 549 4.98 -52.93 0.02
CA PRO A 549 4.46 -53.80 -1.02
C PRO A 549 4.15 -55.20 -0.47
N TYR A 550 3.24 -55.90 -1.16
CA TYR A 550 2.93 -57.30 -0.85
C TYR A 550 4.22 -58.15 -0.87
N PRO A 551 4.39 -59.12 0.05
CA PRO A 551 3.43 -59.60 1.05
C PRO A 551 3.47 -58.93 2.44
N SER A 552 4.09 -57.76 2.58
CA SER A 552 4.12 -57.02 3.84
C SER A 552 2.76 -56.43 4.20
N ASP A 553 2.21 -55.61 3.29
CA ASP A 553 0.99 -54.80 3.47
C ASP A 553 0.97 -53.92 4.73
N VAL A 554 2.12 -53.69 5.35
CA VAL A 554 2.30 -52.82 6.51
C VAL A 554 2.25 -51.36 6.06
N ILE A 555 1.55 -50.52 6.84
CA ILE A 555 1.53 -49.07 6.64
C ILE A 555 2.47 -48.40 7.66
N ILE A 556 3.41 -47.60 7.17
CA ILE A 556 4.41 -46.86 7.94
C ILE A 556 4.19 -45.36 7.74
N PRO A 557 3.84 -44.60 8.80
CA PRO A 557 3.74 -43.15 8.73
C PRO A 557 5.16 -42.53 8.67
N LEU A 558 5.39 -41.74 7.64
CA LEU A 558 6.65 -41.06 7.34
C LEU A 558 6.48 -39.55 7.44
N ARG A 559 7.52 -38.88 7.96
CA ARG A 559 7.65 -37.43 8.02
C ARG A 559 8.93 -37.00 7.29
N PHE A 560 8.81 -36.07 6.37
CA PHE A 560 9.91 -35.47 5.62
C PHE A 560 10.08 -34.03 6.10
N GLY A 561 11.32 -33.66 6.43
CA GLY A 561 11.71 -32.29 6.78
C GLY A 561 12.36 -31.55 5.60
N PRO A 562 12.99 -30.38 5.85
CA PRO A 562 13.53 -29.52 4.78
C PRO A 562 14.57 -30.23 3.89
N ASP A 563 15.47 -31.03 4.49
CA ASP A 563 16.50 -31.80 3.78
C ASP A 563 15.96 -33.12 3.18
N GLY A 564 14.66 -33.37 3.32
CA GLY A 564 14.01 -34.62 2.95
C GLY A 564 13.60 -34.74 1.49
N PHE A 565 13.90 -33.74 0.67
CA PHE A 565 13.47 -33.61 -0.72
C PHE A 565 14.67 -33.62 -1.67
N ASP A 566 14.48 -34.12 -2.90
CA ASP A 566 15.49 -34.02 -3.96
C ASP A 566 15.44 -32.67 -4.70
N ASP A 567 16.32 -32.47 -5.69
CA ASP A 567 16.39 -31.24 -6.48
C ASP A 567 15.11 -30.96 -7.31
N GLN A 568 14.27 -31.99 -7.50
CA GLN A 568 12.96 -31.89 -8.14
C GLN A 568 11.85 -31.58 -7.13
N GLY A 569 12.18 -31.52 -5.84
CA GLY A 569 11.26 -31.33 -4.75
C GLY A 569 10.47 -32.59 -4.41
N CYS A 570 10.90 -33.79 -4.81
CA CYS A 570 10.23 -35.04 -4.49
C CYS A 570 10.74 -35.63 -3.15
N PRO A 571 9.88 -36.23 -2.30
CA PRO A 571 10.29 -36.78 -1.01
C PRO A 571 11.30 -37.92 -1.16
N LYS A 572 12.53 -37.73 -0.71
CA LYS A 572 13.63 -38.68 -0.85
C LYS A 572 14.03 -39.30 0.49
N ASP A 573 14.12 -38.50 1.54
CA ASP A 573 14.69 -38.86 2.85
C ASP A 573 13.73 -38.48 3.99
N GLY A 574 13.24 -39.47 4.73
CA GLY A 574 12.21 -39.28 5.76
C GLY A 574 12.50 -39.99 7.07
N GLN A 575 11.84 -39.53 8.13
CA GLN A 575 11.79 -40.17 9.45
C GLN A 575 10.47 -40.93 9.62
N VAL A 576 10.49 -42.01 10.38
CA VAL A 576 9.26 -42.71 10.76
C VAL A 576 8.62 -41.96 11.92
N GLU A 577 7.38 -41.50 11.74
CA GLU A 577 6.68 -40.67 12.72
C GLU A 577 6.37 -41.45 14.01
N GLN A 578 6.02 -42.72 13.86
CA GLN A 578 5.77 -43.65 14.96
C GLN A 578 6.79 -44.78 14.94
N VAL A 579 7.88 -44.60 15.67
CA VAL A 579 8.90 -45.64 15.86
C VAL A 579 8.31 -46.73 16.77
N LYS A 580 7.73 -47.75 16.15
CA LYS A 580 7.11 -48.91 16.81
C LYS A 580 7.38 -50.19 16.00
N PRO A 581 7.23 -51.38 16.60
CA PRO A 581 7.31 -52.63 15.86
C PRO A 581 6.15 -52.76 14.87
N TYR A 582 6.48 -52.99 13.60
CA TYR A 582 5.56 -53.35 12.54
C TYR A 582 5.74 -54.84 12.23
N VAL A 583 4.65 -55.60 12.20
CA VAL A 583 4.71 -57.06 12.04
C VAL A 583 4.48 -57.44 10.59
N HIS A 584 5.50 -58.02 9.97
CA HIS A 584 5.47 -58.51 8.60
C HIS A 584 5.02 -59.98 8.60
N ARG A 585 3.70 -60.19 8.60
CA ARG A 585 3.08 -61.51 8.88
C ARG A 585 3.56 -62.63 7.96
N TYR A 586 3.80 -62.32 6.68
CA TYR A 586 4.23 -63.33 5.71
C TYR A 586 5.59 -63.94 6.03
N TRP A 587 6.56 -63.11 6.45
CA TRP A 587 7.92 -63.56 6.78
C TRP A 587 8.15 -63.77 8.28
N ASN A 588 7.12 -63.55 9.11
CA ASN A 588 7.15 -63.76 10.56
C ASN A 588 8.28 -63.02 11.30
N PHE A 589 8.53 -61.76 10.94
CA PHE A 589 9.42 -60.87 11.69
C PHE A 589 8.74 -59.53 12.01
N SER A 590 9.32 -58.78 12.94
CA SER A 590 8.92 -57.40 13.20
C SER A 590 10.05 -56.42 12.91
N GLU A 591 9.75 -55.32 12.25
CA GLU A 591 10.68 -54.22 12.01
C GLU A 591 10.27 -52.99 12.82
N THR A 592 11.22 -52.32 13.47
CA THR A 592 11.03 -51.01 14.11
C THR A 592 11.86 -49.97 13.34
N PRO A 593 11.37 -49.49 12.20
CA PRO A 593 12.07 -48.54 11.36
C PRO A 593 12.09 -47.16 12.02
N ARG A 594 13.19 -46.43 11.80
CA ARG A 594 13.41 -45.06 12.29
C ARG A 594 13.51 -44.07 11.13
N THR A 595 14.09 -44.48 10.02
CA THR A 595 14.24 -43.65 8.81
C THR A 595 13.86 -44.43 7.57
N ALA A 596 13.41 -43.73 6.54
CA ALA A 596 13.08 -44.24 5.23
C ALA A 596 13.82 -43.41 4.17
N ARG A 597 14.45 -44.06 3.20
CA ARG A 597 15.14 -43.39 2.09
C ARG A 597 14.76 -44.05 0.76
N PHE A 598 14.36 -43.26 -0.22
CA PHE A 598 14.21 -43.74 -1.60
C PHE A 598 15.55 -43.59 -2.33
N MET A 599 16.14 -44.72 -2.73
CA MET A 599 17.45 -44.77 -3.39
C MET A 599 17.31 -45.14 -4.86
N LYS A 600 17.72 -44.25 -5.76
CA LYS A 600 17.70 -44.48 -7.21
C LYS A 600 18.64 -45.63 -7.60
N ILE A 601 18.15 -46.57 -8.41
CA ILE A 601 18.96 -47.67 -8.94
C ILE A 601 19.75 -47.17 -10.16
N GLY A 602 21.07 -47.38 -10.19
CA GLY A 602 21.91 -47.10 -11.35
C GLY A 602 22.37 -45.64 -11.53
N GLY A 603 22.17 -44.77 -10.54
CA GLY A 603 22.79 -43.45 -10.52
C GLY A 603 24.29 -43.55 -10.16
N GLN A 604 25.16 -42.85 -10.90
CA GLN A 604 26.53 -42.60 -10.41
C GLN A 604 26.44 -41.71 -9.16
N GLY A 605 26.49 -42.32 -7.99
CA GLY A 605 26.47 -41.61 -6.71
C GLY A 605 27.74 -40.79 -6.52
N SER A 606 27.55 -39.51 -6.20
CA SER A 606 28.51 -38.59 -5.62
C SER A 606 29.12 -39.14 -4.32
N ASN A 607 30.27 -38.62 -3.92
CA ASN A 607 31.19 -39.12 -2.87
C ASN A 607 30.66 -39.19 -1.41
N HIS A 608 29.37 -39.46 -1.15
CA HIS A 608 28.89 -39.69 0.21
C HIS A 608 29.26 -41.09 0.70
N ARG A 609 30.16 -41.13 1.70
CA ARG A 609 30.73 -42.34 2.32
C ARG A 609 29.73 -43.28 3.00
N ASP A 610 28.45 -42.89 3.13
CA ASP A 610 27.41 -43.66 3.81
C ASP A 610 26.38 -44.30 2.88
N ASP A 611 26.54 -44.12 1.56
CA ASP A 611 25.68 -44.80 0.60
C ASP A 611 26.26 -46.19 0.31
N HIS A 612 25.55 -47.21 0.82
CA HIS A 612 25.55 -48.53 0.22
C HIS A 612 24.95 -48.42 -1.20
N VAL A 613 25.60 -47.70 -2.13
CA VAL A 613 25.39 -47.86 -3.57
C VAL A 613 26.04 -49.17 -3.95
N VAL A 614 25.43 -50.25 -3.49
CA VAL A 614 25.56 -51.52 -4.17
C VAL A 614 25.07 -51.25 -5.59
N ASP A 615 25.92 -51.48 -6.59
CA ASP A 615 25.49 -51.56 -7.97
C ASP A 615 24.51 -52.73 -8.07
N TYR A 616 23.25 -52.44 -7.73
CA TYR A 616 22.17 -53.40 -7.65
C TYR A 616 21.99 -54.10 -8.99
N GLN A 617 22.28 -53.40 -10.08
CA GLN A 617 22.25 -53.97 -11.42
C GLN A 617 23.39 -54.96 -11.63
N ALA A 618 24.62 -54.66 -11.19
CA ALA A 618 25.72 -55.61 -11.22
C ALA A 618 25.52 -56.80 -10.29
N LYS A 619 25.07 -56.59 -9.04
CA LYS A 619 24.83 -57.70 -8.09
C LYS A 619 23.64 -58.57 -8.48
N TYR A 620 22.55 -57.99 -8.99
CA TYR A 620 21.44 -58.77 -9.51
C TYR A 620 21.86 -59.64 -10.70
N LYS A 621 22.63 -59.07 -11.64
CA LYS A 621 23.25 -59.83 -12.75
C LYS A 621 24.19 -60.93 -12.24
N GLN A 622 24.95 -60.66 -11.18
CA GLN A 622 25.93 -61.59 -10.62
C GLN A 622 25.27 -62.73 -9.82
N ASN A 623 24.17 -62.47 -9.12
CA ASN A 623 23.51 -63.44 -8.24
C ASN A 623 22.48 -64.32 -8.97
N THR A 624 21.77 -63.79 -9.96
CA THR A 624 20.72 -64.56 -10.67
C THR A 624 21.27 -65.36 -11.86
N GLY A 625 22.48 -65.02 -12.34
CA GLY A 625 23.09 -65.63 -13.53
C GLY A 625 22.30 -65.42 -14.83
N ARG A 626 21.20 -64.65 -14.80
CA ARG A 626 20.34 -64.38 -15.96
C ARG A 626 20.78 -63.13 -16.69
N ASN A 627 21.14 -63.28 -17.96
CA ASN A 627 21.35 -62.19 -18.92
C ASN A 627 20.03 -61.75 -19.57
N ASP A 628 18.94 -61.76 -18.80
CA ASP A 628 17.63 -61.34 -19.30
C ASP A 628 17.61 -59.82 -19.36
N GLY A 629 18.16 -59.26 -20.44
CA GLY A 629 18.19 -57.81 -20.73
C GLY A 629 16.81 -57.13 -20.81
N ASN A 630 15.74 -57.85 -20.48
CA ASN A 630 14.35 -57.42 -20.50
C ASN A 630 13.73 -57.24 -19.11
N GLN A 631 14.38 -57.63 -18.01
CA GLN A 631 13.87 -57.29 -16.67
C GLN A 631 14.19 -55.83 -16.35
N VAL A 632 13.16 -54.99 -16.45
CA VAL A 632 13.21 -53.57 -16.06
C VAL A 632 13.27 -53.52 -14.53
N LEU A 633 14.48 -53.29 -13.99
CA LEU A 633 14.65 -52.94 -12.58
C LEU A 633 13.85 -51.66 -12.27
N PRO A 634 13.27 -51.54 -11.07
CA PRO A 634 12.55 -50.33 -10.69
C PRO A 634 13.51 -49.14 -10.65
N GLY A 635 12.98 -47.93 -10.85
CA GLY A 635 13.79 -46.71 -10.83
C GLY A 635 14.45 -46.43 -9.48
N ALA A 636 13.90 -46.94 -8.38
CA ALA A 636 14.45 -46.83 -7.03
C ALA A 636 14.03 -48.00 -6.12
N ILE A 637 14.80 -48.22 -5.05
CA ILE A 637 14.43 -49.04 -3.89
C ILE A 637 14.10 -48.14 -2.69
N LEU A 638 13.29 -48.64 -1.77
CA LEU A 638 13.06 -48.02 -0.48
C LEU A 638 13.96 -48.71 0.55
N VAL A 639 14.76 -47.95 1.28
CA VAL A 639 15.59 -48.45 2.37
C VAL A 639 15.02 -47.98 3.70
N LEU A 640 14.53 -48.91 4.50
CA LEU A 640 14.15 -48.65 5.89
C LEU A 640 15.33 -48.96 6.80
N ARG A 641 15.70 -48.05 7.71
CA ARG A 641 16.76 -48.29 8.71
C ARG A 641 16.16 -48.29 10.11
N GLY A 642 16.49 -49.31 10.90
CA GLY A 642 15.96 -49.49 12.24
C GLY A 642 16.48 -50.75 12.91
N THR A 643 15.62 -51.39 13.70
CA THR A 643 15.90 -52.70 14.29
C THR A 643 14.90 -53.75 13.77
N ILE A 644 15.36 -54.97 13.59
CA ILE A 644 14.50 -56.12 13.29
C ILE A 644 14.50 -57.03 14.49
N THR A 645 13.34 -57.54 14.83
CA THR A 645 13.16 -58.64 15.77
C THR A 645 12.71 -59.87 14.98
N VAL A 646 13.53 -60.91 14.97
CA VAL A 646 13.17 -62.19 14.35
C VAL A 646 12.79 -63.20 15.42
N THR A 647 11.53 -63.60 15.44
CA THR A 647 10.99 -64.55 16.40
C THR A 647 11.51 -65.95 16.11
N GLY A 648 12.15 -66.60 17.10
CA GLY A 648 12.55 -68.01 17.00
C GLY A 648 13.92 -68.29 16.33
N LEU A 649 14.68 -67.26 15.96
CA LEU A 649 16.07 -67.40 15.52
C LEU A 649 16.99 -67.27 16.75
N GLY A 650 17.43 -68.41 17.30
CA GLY A 650 18.40 -68.41 18.39
C GLY A 650 19.68 -67.69 17.97
N LYS A 651 20.21 -66.81 18.84
CA LYS A 651 21.55 -66.22 18.67
C LYS A 651 22.54 -67.34 18.40
N THR A 652 23.25 -67.29 17.28
CA THR A 652 24.38 -68.18 17.01
C THR A 652 25.56 -67.84 17.92
N THR A 653 25.47 -68.25 19.18
CA THR A 653 26.59 -68.37 20.12
C THR A 653 26.31 -69.54 21.06
N THR A 654 26.64 -70.75 20.61
CA THR A 654 27.07 -71.95 21.39
C THR A 654 26.35 -72.39 22.68
N GLN A 655 25.25 -71.77 23.12
CA GLN A 655 24.46 -72.20 24.28
C GLN A 655 23.02 -72.48 23.88
N SER A 656 22.70 -73.77 23.80
CA SER A 656 21.41 -74.37 23.43
C SER A 656 20.23 -74.08 24.38
N SER A 657 20.35 -73.16 25.34
CA SER A 657 19.26 -72.78 26.25
C SER A 657 18.48 -71.54 25.82
N GLU A 658 18.87 -70.86 24.73
CA GLU A 658 18.23 -69.62 24.24
C GLU A 658 17.44 -69.82 22.93
N VAL A 659 16.96 -71.04 22.67
CA VAL A 659 16.03 -71.31 21.58
C VAL A 659 14.66 -70.73 21.96
N GLY A 660 14.27 -69.64 21.30
CA GLY A 660 12.97 -68.99 21.51
C GLY A 660 13.02 -67.57 22.11
N GLN A 661 14.20 -66.96 22.26
CA GLN A 661 14.30 -65.54 22.60
C GLN A 661 14.39 -64.68 21.33
N ASP A 662 13.64 -63.58 21.34
CA ASP A 662 13.65 -62.55 20.30
C ASP A 662 15.01 -61.85 20.24
N VAL A 663 15.57 -61.71 19.02
CA VAL A 663 16.86 -61.04 18.79
C VAL A 663 16.63 -59.74 18.04
N GLU A 664 16.98 -58.61 18.66
CA GLU A 664 17.01 -57.30 17.99
C GLU A 664 18.34 -57.09 17.25
N ILE A 665 18.27 -56.81 15.95
CA ILE A 665 19.43 -56.57 15.09
C ILE A 665 19.25 -55.22 14.39
N PRO A 666 20.21 -54.28 14.50
CA PRO A 666 20.24 -53.09 13.65
C PRO A 666 20.38 -53.47 12.18
N ALA A 667 19.50 -52.95 11.32
CA ALA A 667 19.48 -53.35 9.92
C ALA A 667 19.00 -52.23 8.99
N ALA A 668 19.35 -52.40 7.72
CA ALA A 668 18.78 -51.69 6.59
C ALA A 668 18.02 -52.70 5.73
N HIS A 669 16.73 -52.44 5.50
CA HIS A 669 15.84 -53.30 4.73
C HIS A 669 15.48 -52.66 3.40
N ASP A 670 15.82 -53.36 2.33
CA ASP A 670 15.57 -52.94 0.97
C ASP A 670 14.23 -53.50 0.49
N TRP A 671 13.29 -52.60 0.24
CA TRP A 671 11.98 -52.90 -0.30
C TRP A 671 11.96 -52.52 -1.78
N PHE A 672 11.32 -53.36 -2.60
CA PHE A 672 11.13 -53.13 -4.03
C PHE A 672 9.66 -52.80 -4.31
N PRO A 673 9.34 -51.84 -5.18
CA PRO A 673 7.97 -51.31 -5.32
C PRO A 673 6.96 -52.33 -5.86
N ASN A 674 7.42 -53.37 -6.56
CA ASN A 674 6.58 -54.45 -7.08
C ASN A 674 6.50 -55.67 -6.13
N GLY A 675 7.05 -55.55 -4.91
CA GLY A 675 7.08 -56.63 -3.94
C GLY A 675 8.20 -57.63 -4.23
N ASP A 676 7.89 -58.91 -4.00
CA ASP A 676 8.83 -60.01 -4.10
C ASP A 676 9.29 -60.21 -5.57
N TYR A 677 10.50 -59.73 -5.88
CA TYR A 677 11.26 -60.19 -7.04
C TYR A 677 11.85 -61.54 -6.68
N GLY A 678 10.97 -62.55 -6.62
CA GLY A 678 11.28 -63.85 -6.06
C GLY A 678 12.62 -64.40 -6.53
N ASP A 679 13.45 -64.75 -5.57
CA ASP A 679 14.37 -65.88 -5.63
C ASP A 679 14.44 -66.55 -4.26
#